data_AF-A0A3A0DG36-F1
#
_entry.id   AF-A0A3A0DG36-F1
#
_cell.length_a   1.000
_cell.length_b   1.000
_cell.length_c   1.000
_cell.angle_alpha   90.00
_cell.angle_beta   90.00
_cell.angle_gamma   90.00
#
_symmetry.space_group_name_H-M   'P 1'
#
loop_
_entity.id
_entity.type
_entity.pdbx_description
1 polymer ?
#
loop_
_entity_poly.entity_id
_entity_poly.type
_entity_poly.pdbx_seq_one_letter_code
_entity_poly.pdbx_strand_id
1 'polypeptide(L)'
;MKRRFYFLAMLVYSSVLFSQKLPTGAFHDNRPRDYDIHHYKAGLEFDFENRKVMGTAMIKLTPLRELNSFSIDAIGMRIQSVSGVAGLTFKSTPTTLDLTLPQSKMPKDTMTIVINYECNPQGGIYFRRDQNNTKLFYVSTYGEGGLHANWLPIYNDVNDKFSTEMIVAVPPPYVVIANGELLDQSTRSNGKVAYHWLQKLPHPNYLISIYIGDFEKGDLAPAFGEIPLSYWVPRGRLAEGAYAFRNSTKMIEYFSRRFNYRYPWVKYDQIAVPDYAIGAMEHTGVTGHRASVLRDASAPDDFGPPALEEITSPWSAEATISHEAAHHWFGNSLTCRNLSYIWLNESFASYLMMLWDEESLGQDQLRYSVLVAKDHYFRFVRNHHMIRGLEHHNFDNTNAIYNTEHTYLKGAAVLHMLRAVLGDEPYFRALSHYLHKHEYSNVISEDLKIAIEEATGENLHWFFDDWIANGGHPNFEVSYRYLAEKKLIDLNVSQVQPIVKGQDLFKLPVKITIATPSRTWQERVWVENESERFSFSCNEKPLMVSFDGEGALIAEVKFNKDADELIYQAKHDAVPGRIWAIRELSSHFPVDNRTAAALSEIIASNAFWAVRAEAALSLGAVRTPAAQQALEVALKANDYRIRKGAVLALPKFGAAIAEPRLKQVITKDTHTDVVAAAILALAQANPKQDPSFIARQLGRKSWYDEITIACVRAFGVLKNASMLATIKSYSDDRYNQDVRLAALQGWADLAPADKELHKTLLDLTHSPVYALQQSAIGMLGSLQVKDATARLQAIVEAVADANLSVPVNNGFHPRIKICCIASLAEAQLAIHYGASALGLVSEMPSGPGVIAEKLIAEIAAHVPPGVSSFLLTSKQNVAEIIAQQRRCGANTIQLVDELLEGSYADLRAALPGIKLVQVIHVTGENSISEAEQVAPHVDAILLDSGNPNLSVKELGGTGRTHNWRISREIRESIDVPLFLAGGLNADNVRAAIDEVEPFGLDICSGVRTNGKLDENKLARFFESVRNLV
;
A
#
# COMPACT_ATOMS: atom_id res chain seq x y z
N MET A 1 -32.41 -26.33 -36.42
CA MET A 1 -33.07 -25.94 -35.15
C MET A 1 -32.24 -26.46 -33.96
N LYS A 2 -31.05 -25.90 -33.74
CA LYS A 2 -30.17 -26.11 -32.56
C LYS A 2 -29.21 -24.91 -32.50
N ARG A 3 -29.63 -23.82 -31.87
CA ARG A 3 -28.88 -22.55 -31.72
C ARG A 3 -29.45 -21.75 -30.54
N ARG A 4 -29.40 -22.29 -29.33
CA ARG A 4 -29.72 -21.57 -28.07
C ARG A 4 -29.12 -22.32 -26.89
N PHE A 5 -27.79 -22.29 -26.69
CA PHE A 5 -27.17 -22.73 -25.42
C PHE A 5 -25.73 -22.23 -25.19
N TYR A 6 -25.32 -21.12 -25.82
CA TYR A 6 -23.99 -20.50 -25.60
C TYR A 6 -24.09 -18.99 -25.29
N PHE A 7 -25.17 -18.55 -24.63
CA PHE A 7 -25.42 -17.14 -24.32
C PHE A 7 -25.65 -16.88 -22.82
N LEU A 8 -25.05 -17.69 -21.94
CA LEU A 8 -25.20 -17.53 -20.48
C LEU A 8 -23.90 -17.73 -19.68
N ALA A 9 -22.73 -17.51 -20.29
CA ALA A 9 -21.42 -17.59 -19.60
C ALA A 9 -20.55 -16.32 -19.74
N MET A 10 -21.11 -15.22 -20.23
CA MET A 10 -20.44 -13.91 -20.29
C MET A 10 -21.37 -12.80 -19.79
N LEU A 11 -21.83 -12.92 -18.54
CA LEU A 11 -22.55 -11.86 -17.82
C LEU A 11 -22.52 -12.15 -16.31
N VAL A 12 -21.32 -12.34 -15.75
CA VAL A 12 -21.06 -12.22 -14.31
C VAL A 12 -19.75 -11.45 -14.12
N TYR A 13 -19.74 -10.19 -14.56
CA TYR A 13 -19.02 -9.13 -13.84
C TYR A 13 -20.08 -8.40 -13.02
N SER A 14 -20.75 -9.13 -12.12
CA SER A 14 -21.35 -8.48 -10.96
C SER A 14 -20.18 -8.09 -10.08
N SER A 15 -19.92 -6.78 -9.98
CA SER A 15 -19.27 -6.19 -8.82
C SER A 15 -19.90 -6.77 -7.56
N VAL A 16 -19.31 -7.84 -7.02
CA VAL A 16 -19.51 -8.18 -5.63
C VAL A 16 -18.91 -6.98 -4.91
N LEU A 17 -19.78 -6.10 -4.41
CA LEU A 17 -19.43 -5.05 -3.49
C LEU A 17 -18.89 -5.74 -2.25
N PHE A 18 -17.61 -6.10 -2.28
CA PHE A 18 -16.91 -6.54 -1.09
C PHE A 18 -16.95 -5.38 -0.10
N SER A 19 -17.25 -5.68 1.17
CA SER A 19 -17.19 -4.68 2.23
C SER A 19 -15.79 -4.09 2.24
N GLN A 20 -15.68 -2.82 1.84
CA GLN A 20 -14.48 -2.03 2.05
C GLN A 20 -14.20 -2.00 3.57
N LYS A 21 -12.93 -2.04 3.94
CA LYS A 21 -12.47 -2.03 5.32
C LYS A 21 -11.63 -0.79 5.58
N LEU A 22 -11.92 -0.13 6.70
CA LEU A 22 -11.00 0.82 7.29
C LEU A 22 -9.85 0.03 7.94
N PRO A 23 -8.61 0.54 7.89
CA PRO A 23 -7.50 -0.05 8.65
C PRO A 23 -7.83 -0.04 10.14
N THR A 24 -7.38 -1.08 10.84
CA THR A 24 -7.41 -1.15 12.31
C THR A 24 -6.07 -0.70 12.86
N GLY A 25 -6.07 -0.21 14.10
CA GLY A 25 -4.83 -0.04 14.85
C GLY A 25 -4.95 0.92 16.02
N ALA A 26 -3.89 1.01 16.81
CA ALA A 26 -3.77 1.95 17.91
C ALA A 26 -3.93 3.40 17.44
N PHE A 27 -4.60 4.22 18.26
CA PHE A 27 -4.71 5.65 17.99
C PHE A 27 -3.39 6.36 18.33
N HIS A 28 -2.85 7.12 17.38
CA HIS A 28 -1.63 7.91 17.55
C HIS A 28 -1.95 9.41 17.67
N ASP A 29 -1.56 9.97 18.80
CA ASP A 29 -1.61 11.41 19.09
C ASP A 29 -0.20 12.02 19.10
N ASN A 30 -0.13 13.34 19.23
CA ASN A 30 1.10 14.08 19.43
C ASN A 30 1.80 13.67 20.73
N ARG A 31 3.10 13.35 20.66
CA ARG A 31 3.92 13.20 21.87
C ARG A 31 3.99 14.54 22.61
N PRO A 32 3.68 14.59 23.93
CA PRO A 32 3.88 15.78 24.73
C PRO A 32 5.35 16.22 24.74
N ARG A 33 5.57 17.54 24.74
CA ARG A 33 6.90 18.15 24.84
C ARG A 33 7.11 18.77 26.22
N ASP A 34 8.15 18.32 26.91
CA ASP A 34 8.56 18.86 28.21
C ASP A 34 9.53 20.03 28.09
N TYR A 35 10.25 20.05 26.98
CA TYR A 35 11.30 20.98 26.67
C TYR A 35 11.34 21.23 25.16
N ASP A 36 12.03 22.30 24.81
CA ASP A 36 12.28 22.75 23.46
C ASP A 36 13.77 22.78 23.19
N ILE A 37 14.24 21.99 22.22
CA ILE A 37 15.64 21.97 21.82
C ILE A 37 15.91 23.19 20.94
N HIS A 38 16.98 23.93 21.24
CA HIS A 38 17.41 25.09 20.46
C HIS A 38 18.55 24.71 19.50
N HIS A 39 19.43 23.82 19.97
CA HIS A 39 20.63 23.43 19.24
C HIS A 39 21.11 22.05 19.69
N TYR A 40 21.50 21.22 18.72
CA TYR A 40 22.06 19.90 18.93
C TYR A 40 23.42 19.78 18.23
N LYS A 41 24.46 19.42 18.97
CA LYS A 41 25.80 19.26 18.42
C LYS A 41 26.35 17.88 18.73
N ALA A 42 26.75 17.15 17.69
CA ALA A 42 27.35 15.83 17.81
C ALA A 42 28.82 15.84 17.37
N GLY A 43 29.70 15.34 18.24
CA GLY A 43 31.06 14.93 17.87
C GLY A 43 31.10 13.40 17.74
N LEU A 44 31.52 12.88 16.59
CA LEU A 44 31.39 11.47 16.25
C LEU A 44 32.71 10.88 15.73
N GLU A 45 32.99 9.67 16.21
CA GLU A 45 34.03 8.79 15.70
C GLU A 45 33.48 7.39 15.44
N PHE A 46 34.10 6.70 14.49
CA PHE A 46 33.62 5.42 13.98
C PHE A 46 34.70 4.34 14.10
N ASP A 47 34.28 3.17 14.55
CA ASP A 47 34.99 1.90 14.34
C ASP A 47 34.19 1.11 13.29
N PHE A 48 34.66 1.17 12.04
CA PHE A 48 33.97 0.62 10.90
C PHE A 48 33.88 -0.92 10.93
N GLU A 49 34.95 -1.58 11.36
CA GLU A 49 35.02 -3.05 11.40
C GLU A 49 34.05 -3.61 12.45
N ASN A 50 33.96 -2.97 13.61
CA ASN A 50 33.01 -3.34 14.66
C ASN A 50 31.64 -2.66 14.53
N ARG A 51 31.42 -1.84 13.49
CA ARG A 51 30.18 -1.08 13.23
C ARG A 51 29.71 -0.31 14.48
N LYS A 52 30.65 0.35 15.13
CA LYS A 52 30.44 1.05 16.41
C LYS A 52 30.58 2.55 16.22
N VAL A 53 29.71 3.28 16.90
CA VAL A 53 29.73 4.75 16.97
C VAL A 53 30.15 5.16 18.38
N MET A 54 31.13 6.06 18.48
CA MET A 54 31.45 6.78 19.70
C MET A 54 31.06 8.23 19.54
N GLY A 55 30.31 8.77 20.50
CA GLY A 55 29.70 10.09 20.36
C GLY A 55 29.76 10.95 21.60
N THR A 56 29.79 12.27 21.37
CA THR A 56 29.48 13.30 22.35
C THR A 56 28.32 14.12 21.81
N ALA A 57 27.17 14.11 22.49
CA ALA A 57 26.01 14.92 22.16
C ALA A 57 25.91 16.10 23.13
N MET A 58 25.87 17.33 22.61
CA MET A 58 25.58 18.54 23.35
C MET A 58 24.19 19.04 22.95
N ILE A 59 23.29 19.16 23.93
CA ILE A 59 21.89 19.55 23.72
C ILE A 59 21.62 20.82 24.50
N LYS A 60 21.33 21.90 23.80
CA LYS A 60 20.86 23.15 24.39
C LYS A 60 19.34 23.16 24.34
N LEU A 61 18.67 23.20 25.49
CA LEU A 61 17.22 23.10 25.60
C LEU A 61 16.65 24.08 26.63
N THR A 62 15.37 24.40 26.48
CA THR A 62 14.61 25.23 27.42
C THR A 62 13.35 24.48 27.86
N PRO A 63 13.05 24.35 29.16
CA PRO A 63 11.80 23.74 29.61
C PRO A 63 10.56 24.50 29.12
N LEU A 64 9.50 23.76 28.79
CA LEU A 64 8.18 24.32 28.46
C LEU A 64 7.25 24.38 29.69
N ARG A 65 7.61 23.64 30.74
CA ARG A 65 6.98 23.60 32.05
C ARG A 65 8.05 23.49 33.14
N GLU A 66 7.65 23.58 34.41
CA GLU A 66 8.58 23.28 35.51
C GLU A 66 9.13 21.84 35.36
N LEU A 67 10.45 21.72 35.36
CA LEU A 67 11.16 20.50 35.02
C LEU A 67 12.13 20.10 36.13
N ASN A 68 11.84 18.98 36.79
CA ASN A 68 12.68 18.39 37.84
C ASN A 68 13.45 17.16 37.34
N SER A 69 12.86 16.48 36.36
CA SER A 69 13.43 15.34 35.66
C SER A 69 12.82 15.25 34.26
N PHE A 70 13.54 14.64 33.34
CA PHE A 70 13.07 14.41 31.97
C PHE A 70 13.85 13.25 31.34
N SER A 71 13.34 12.72 30.24
CA SER A 71 13.98 11.63 29.50
C SER A 71 14.40 12.09 28.10
N ILE A 72 15.47 11.49 27.60
CA ILE A 72 15.96 11.59 26.23
C ILE A 72 15.94 10.17 25.64
N ASP A 73 15.49 10.01 24.40
CA ASP A 73 15.49 8.70 23.77
C ASP A 73 16.92 8.28 23.40
N ALA A 74 17.31 7.07 23.81
CA ALA A 74 18.67 6.55 23.68
C ALA A 74 18.62 5.01 23.65
N ILE A 75 18.47 4.44 22.46
CA ILE A 75 18.22 3.00 22.26
C ILE A 75 19.53 2.25 22.12
N GLY A 76 19.74 1.25 22.98
CA GLY A 76 20.91 0.37 22.90
C GLY A 76 22.26 1.08 23.13
N MET A 77 22.25 2.22 23.82
CA MET A 77 23.44 3.04 24.06
C MET A 77 24.07 2.75 25.42
N ARG A 78 25.40 2.71 25.45
CA ARG A 78 26.18 2.74 26.68
C ARG A 78 26.57 4.18 27.00
N ILE A 79 25.86 4.78 27.95
CA ILE A 79 26.14 6.15 28.43
C ILE A 79 27.35 6.11 29.38
N GLN A 80 28.39 6.83 29.02
CA GLN A 80 29.65 6.90 29.77
C GLN A 80 29.62 8.03 30.82
N SER A 81 29.08 9.20 30.45
CA SER A 81 28.91 10.33 31.37
C SER A 81 27.87 11.32 30.86
N VAL A 82 27.26 12.06 31.80
CA VAL A 82 26.40 13.22 31.53
C VAL A 82 26.93 14.40 32.33
N SER A 83 27.02 15.58 31.70
CA SER A 83 27.53 16.81 32.31
C SER A 83 26.80 18.05 31.75
N GLY A 84 27.24 19.25 32.14
CA GLY A 84 26.66 20.54 31.71
C GLY A 84 25.75 21.20 32.75
N VAL A 85 25.14 20.42 33.65
CA VAL A 85 24.43 20.92 34.84
C VAL A 85 25.07 20.32 36.09
N ALA A 86 25.57 21.18 36.99
CA ALA A 86 26.25 20.75 38.21
C ALA A 86 25.27 20.04 39.14
N GLY A 87 25.59 18.80 39.55
CA GLY A 87 24.76 17.98 40.45
C GLY A 87 23.68 17.14 39.76
N LEU A 88 23.60 17.16 38.43
CA LEU A 88 22.69 16.30 37.66
C LEU A 88 23.07 14.82 37.81
N THR A 89 22.06 13.98 37.97
CA THR A 89 22.21 12.52 37.99
C THR A 89 21.45 11.89 36.83
N PHE A 90 21.86 10.70 36.38
CA PHE A 90 21.22 10.01 35.26
C PHE A 90 21.03 8.52 35.53
N LYS A 91 20.06 7.94 34.82
CA LYS A 91 19.81 6.50 34.77
C LYS A 91 19.53 6.09 33.33
N SER A 92 20.28 5.12 32.81
CA SER A 92 20.01 4.53 31.50
C SER A 92 19.03 3.37 31.59
N THR A 93 18.10 3.31 30.65
CA THR A 93 17.23 2.18 30.36
C THR A 93 17.60 1.61 28.98
N PRO A 94 16.98 0.52 28.50
CA PRO A 94 17.23 0.02 27.15
C PRO A 94 16.88 1.02 26.02
N THR A 95 15.95 1.95 26.25
CA THR A 95 15.40 2.86 25.24
C THR A 95 15.53 4.34 25.58
N THR A 96 15.81 4.70 26.83
CA THR A 96 15.86 6.09 27.32
C THR A 96 17.06 6.35 28.22
N LEU A 97 17.42 7.63 28.31
CA LEU A 97 18.28 8.20 29.33
C LEU A 97 17.44 9.14 30.20
N ASP A 98 17.16 8.72 31.43
CA ASP A 98 16.41 9.50 32.40
C ASP A 98 17.37 10.42 33.17
N LEU A 99 17.06 11.72 33.21
CA LEU A 99 17.87 12.77 33.81
C LEU A 99 17.12 13.40 34.98
N THR A 100 17.76 13.51 36.13
CA THR A 100 17.23 14.20 37.32
C THR A 100 18.05 15.44 37.60
N LEU A 101 17.37 16.58 37.64
CA LEU A 101 17.97 17.88 37.92
C LEU A 101 18.07 18.09 39.44
N PRO A 102 19.18 18.66 39.95
CA PRO A 102 19.34 18.92 41.39
C PRO A 102 18.44 20.06 41.88
N GLN A 103 18.00 20.91 40.95
CA GLN A 103 17.02 21.97 41.17
C GLN A 103 16.10 22.06 39.95
N SER A 104 14.82 22.24 40.21
CA SER A 104 13.78 22.53 39.22
C SER A 104 14.19 23.66 38.28
N LYS A 105 13.90 23.48 37.00
CA LYS A 105 14.08 24.50 35.96
C LYS A 105 12.72 24.98 35.49
N MET A 106 12.52 26.29 35.47
CA MET A 106 11.26 26.91 35.05
C MET A 106 11.23 27.15 33.54
N PRO A 107 10.06 27.42 32.96
CA PRO A 107 10.00 27.94 31.60
C PRO A 107 10.94 29.14 31.43
N LYS A 108 11.70 29.15 30.33
CA LYS A 108 12.80 30.12 30.00
C LYS A 108 14.17 29.84 30.64
N ASP A 109 14.30 28.88 31.56
CA ASP A 109 15.60 28.50 32.12
C ASP A 109 16.38 27.59 31.15
N THR A 110 17.03 28.18 30.15
CA THR A 110 17.84 27.43 29.18
C THR A 110 19.02 26.73 29.87
N MET A 111 19.25 25.47 29.51
CA MET A 111 20.37 24.67 29.98
C MET A 111 21.05 23.94 28.83
N THR A 112 22.27 23.48 29.08
CA THR A 112 23.03 22.63 28.15
C THR A 112 23.40 21.34 28.85
N ILE A 113 23.09 20.22 28.19
CA ILE A 113 23.48 18.88 28.62
C ILE A 113 24.51 18.33 27.65
N VAL A 114 25.55 17.67 28.17
CA VAL A 114 26.57 16.99 27.37
C VAL A 114 26.61 15.51 27.75
N ILE A 115 26.40 14.64 26.77
CA ILE A 115 26.30 13.18 26.94
C ILE A 115 27.45 12.54 26.17
N ASN A 116 28.30 11.78 26.84
CA ASN A 116 29.30 10.93 26.20
C ASN A 116 28.80 9.49 26.17
N TYR A 117 28.86 8.85 25.00
CA TYR A 117 28.25 7.55 24.80
C TYR A 117 28.98 6.74 23.72
N GLU A 118 28.66 5.46 23.67
CA GLU A 118 28.97 4.60 22.55
C GLU A 118 27.82 3.63 22.28
N CYS A 119 27.69 3.19 21.04
CA CYS A 119 26.64 2.24 20.66
C CYS A 119 27.04 1.41 19.44
N ASN A 120 26.36 0.28 19.28
CA ASN A 120 26.34 -0.53 18.07
C ASN A 120 24.93 -0.41 17.49
N PRO A 121 24.68 0.59 16.61
CA PRO A 121 23.34 0.92 16.17
C PRO A 121 22.63 -0.28 15.52
N GLN A 122 21.38 -0.50 15.92
CA GLN A 122 20.52 -1.52 15.30
C GLN A 122 19.63 -0.93 14.19
N GLY A 123 19.58 0.40 14.07
CA GLY A 123 18.86 1.14 13.05
C GLY A 123 19.37 2.56 12.93
N GLY A 124 18.87 3.30 11.93
CA GLY A 124 19.11 4.74 11.77
C GLY A 124 20.46 5.16 11.19
N ILE A 125 21.47 4.31 11.31
CA ILE A 125 22.76 4.45 10.64
C ILE A 125 23.26 3.06 10.21
N TYR A 126 23.68 2.95 8.96
CA TYR A 126 23.99 1.67 8.33
C TYR A 126 25.43 1.65 7.81
N PHE A 127 26.16 0.59 8.17
CA PHE A 127 27.50 0.33 7.68
C PHE A 127 27.44 -0.73 6.58
N ARG A 128 27.99 -0.41 5.41
CA ARG A 128 28.03 -1.28 4.23
C ARG A 128 29.47 -1.43 3.78
N ARG A 129 29.96 -2.66 3.70
CA ARG A 129 31.29 -2.90 3.13
C ARG A 129 31.21 -2.64 1.62
N ASP A 130 32.17 -1.91 1.06
CA ASP A 130 32.22 -1.66 -0.37
C ASP A 130 32.54 -2.97 -1.11
N GLN A 131 31.70 -3.33 -2.09
CA GLN A 131 31.85 -4.54 -2.88
C GLN A 131 33.07 -4.48 -3.82
N ASN A 132 33.44 -3.28 -4.28
CA ASN A 132 34.59 -3.07 -5.17
C ASN A 132 35.90 -2.94 -4.37
N ASN A 133 35.82 -2.52 -3.12
CA ASN A 133 36.96 -2.44 -2.21
C ASN A 133 36.56 -2.85 -0.80
N THR A 134 36.69 -4.14 -0.50
CA THR A 134 36.24 -4.72 0.78
C THR A 134 36.97 -4.19 2.01
N LYS A 135 38.02 -3.37 1.86
CA LYS A 135 38.68 -2.66 2.97
C LYS A 135 37.94 -1.37 3.39
N LEU A 136 37.00 -0.90 2.58
CA LEU A 136 36.26 0.33 2.80
C LEU A 136 34.79 0.06 3.12
N PHE A 137 34.15 1.08 3.68
CA PHE A 137 32.74 1.10 4.01
C PHE A 137 32.04 2.34 3.46
N TYR A 138 30.79 2.18 3.06
CA TYR A 138 29.82 3.26 2.98
C TYR A 138 29.01 3.29 4.26
N VAL A 139 28.91 4.47 4.88
CA VAL A 139 28.02 4.75 6.00
C VAL A 139 26.95 5.71 5.52
N SER A 140 25.69 5.43 5.87
CA SER A 140 24.55 6.26 5.50
C SER A 140 23.49 6.25 6.61
N THR A 141 22.73 7.33 6.73
CA THR A 141 21.68 7.51 7.75
C THR A 141 20.28 7.44 7.14
N TYR A 142 19.31 7.11 7.99
CA TYR A 142 17.88 7.15 7.70
C TYR A 142 17.13 7.43 9.00
N GLY A 143 16.36 8.53 9.04
CA GLY A 143 15.80 9.04 10.30
C GLY A 143 14.36 8.71 10.59
N GLU A 144 13.57 8.36 9.57
CA GLU A 144 12.13 8.16 9.71
C GLU A 144 11.78 7.03 10.68
N GLY A 145 10.57 7.09 11.26
CA GLY A 145 10.17 6.15 12.31
C GLY A 145 10.94 6.30 13.61
N GLY A 146 11.68 7.41 13.78
CA GLY A 146 12.45 7.69 14.98
C GLY A 146 13.73 6.86 15.11
N LEU A 147 14.33 6.48 13.99
CA LEU A 147 15.48 5.57 14.00
C LEU A 147 16.78 6.21 14.50
N HIS A 148 16.90 7.55 14.51
CA HIS A 148 18.09 8.24 15.03
C HIS A 148 18.38 7.97 16.50
N ALA A 149 17.37 7.65 17.31
CA ALA A 149 17.54 7.28 18.71
C ALA A 149 18.44 6.05 18.92
N ASN A 150 18.76 5.28 17.87
CA ASN A 150 19.70 4.16 17.91
C ASN A 150 21.18 4.57 17.84
N TRP A 151 21.49 5.82 17.49
CA TRP A 151 22.88 6.30 17.36
C TRP A 151 23.11 7.75 17.82
N LEU A 152 22.05 8.51 18.09
CA LEU A 152 22.05 9.82 18.74
C LEU A 152 21.13 9.78 19.97
N PRO A 153 21.60 10.12 21.19
CA PRO A 153 20.68 10.38 22.29
C PRO A 153 19.94 11.69 21.99
N ILE A 154 18.65 11.62 21.69
CA ILE A 154 17.88 12.75 21.14
C ILE A 154 16.39 12.64 21.47
N TYR A 155 15.66 13.77 21.44
CA TYR A 155 14.20 13.73 21.47
C TYR A 155 13.69 13.15 20.15
N ASN A 156 12.99 12.02 20.23
CA ASN A 156 12.65 11.18 19.10
C ASN A 156 11.20 11.39 18.60
N ASP A 157 10.91 12.58 18.08
CA ASP A 157 9.65 12.88 17.38
C ASP A 157 9.87 14.04 16.38
N VAL A 158 8.95 14.22 15.44
CA VAL A 158 9.00 15.24 14.37
C VAL A 158 8.52 16.62 14.82
N ASN A 159 7.89 16.72 15.99
CA ASN A 159 7.22 17.93 16.50
C ASN A 159 8.15 18.92 17.25
N ASP A 160 9.46 18.70 17.19
CA ASP A 160 10.50 19.63 17.61
C ASP A 160 11.46 19.92 16.45
N LYS A 161 11.91 21.16 16.31
CA LYS A 161 12.81 21.61 15.25
C LYS A 161 13.93 22.46 15.82
N PHE A 162 15.16 22.12 15.46
CA PHE A 162 16.35 22.75 16.04
C PHE A 162 17.49 22.81 15.04
N SER A 163 18.49 23.65 15.32
CA SER A 163 19.72 23.70 14.53
C SER A 163 20.67 22.57 14.92
N THR A 164 21.49 22.09 13.96
CA THR A 164 22.39 20.95 14.20
C THR A 164 23.84 21.20 13.76
N GLU A 165 24.79 20.64 14.51
CA GLU A 165 26.21 20.55 14.13
C GLU A 165 26.68 19.10 14.14
N MET A 166 27.37 18.68 13.07
CA MET A 166 27.97 17.35 12.96
C MET A 166 29.48 17.49 12.78
N ILE A 167 30.25 17.05 13.78
CA ILE A 167 31.71 17.04 13.76
C ILE A 167 32.18 15.60 13.69
N VAL A 168 32.68 15.20 12.53
CA VAL A 168 32.99 13.80 12.24
C VAL A 168 34.45 13.64 11.85
N ALA A 169 35.17 12.70 12.49
CA ALA A 169 36.56 12.41 12.15
C ALA A 169 36.74 11.00 11.57
N VAL A 170 37.29 10.92 10.35
CA VAL A 170 37.46 9.68 9.59
C VAL A 170 38.88 9.57 9.01
N PRO A 171 39.43 8.35 8.85
CA PRO A 171 40.71 8.17 8.16
C PRO A 171 40.55 8.37 6.64
N PRO A 172 41.58 8.81 5.91
CA PRO A 172 41.60 8.72 4.46
C PRO A 172 41.39 7.26 3.97
N PRO A 173 40.73 7.02 2.82
CA PRO A 173 40.25 8.00 1.84
C PRO A 173 38.82 8.51 2.09
N TYR A 174 38.22 8.27 3.26
CA TYR A 174 36.83 8.67 3.51
C TYR A 174 36.62 10.18 3.47
N VAL A 175 35.50 10.59 2.88
CA VAL A 175 34.92 11.93 3.01
C VAL A 175 33.64 11.88 3.83
N VAL A 176 33.25 12.99 4.44
CA VAL A 176 31.99 13.13 5.20
C VAL A 176 31.12 14.19 4.55
N ILE A 177 29.89 13.83 4.21
CA ILE A 177 28.85 14.73 3.70
C ILE A 177 27.70 14.75 4.72
N ALA A 178 27.24 15.95 5.09
CA ALA A 178 26.13 16.13 6.03
C ALA A 178 25.27 17.35 5.64
N ASN A 179 24.23 17.63 6.44
CA ASN A 179 23.38 18.80 6.29
C ASN A 179 24.18 20.12 6.39
N GLY A 180 23.67 21.18 5.76
CA GLY A 180 24.13 22.55 6.01
C GLY A 180 25.51 22.91 5.41
N GLU A 181 26.20 23.85 6.02
CA GLU A 181 27.48 24.40 5.53
C GLU A 181 28.68 23.67 6.11
N LEU A 182 29.71 23.40 5.30
CA LEU A 182 31.00 22.89 5.78
C LEU A 182 31.83 24.05 6.32
N LEU A 183 31.95 24.15 7.64
CA LEU A 183 32.67 25.23 8.32
C LEU A 183 34.18 24.98 8.42
N ASP A 184 34.59 23.73 8.65
CA ASP A 184 36.00 23.35 8.78
C ASP A 184 36.26 21.95 8.21
N GLN A 185 37.43 21.79 7.61
CA GLN A 185 37.99 20.51 7.17
C GLN A 185 39.47 20.50 7.51
N SER A 186 39.85 19.75 8.56
CA SER A 186 41.22 19.79 9.10
C SER A 186 41.75 18.40 9.47
N THR A 187 43.04 18.16 9.21
CA THR A 187 43.70 16.90 9.61
C THR A 187 44.09 16.97 11.08
N ARG A 188 43.62 15.99 11.88
CA ARG A 188 43.98 15.82 13.29
C ARG A 188 45.38 15.23 13.44
N SER A 189 45.96 15.38 14.63
CA SER A 189 47.28 14.83 14.97
C SER A 189 47.40 13.30 14.82
N ASN A 190 46.27 12.59 14.87
CA ASN A 190 46.21 11.14 14.64
C ASN A 190 46.03 10.74 13.16
N GLY A 191 46.11 11.69 12.22
CA GLY A 191 46.00 11.46 10.78
C GLY A 191 44.56 11.35 10.24
N LYS A 192 43.53 11.36 11.10
CA LYS A 192 42.12 11.45 10.64
C LYS A 192 41.82 12.85 10.12
N VAL A 193 40.95 12.97 9.13
CA VAL A 193 40.38 14.25 8.68
C VAL A 193 39.07 14.48 9.43
N ALA A 194 38.96 15.64 10.08
CA ALA A 194 37.75 16.09 10.76
C ALA A 194 36.97 17.03 9.84
N TYR A 195 35.66 16.81 9.73
CA TYR A 195 34.72 17.63 9.01
C TYR A 195 33.73 18.24 10.01
N HIS A 196 33.53 19.55 9.96
CA HIS A 196 32.57 20.27 10.80
C HIS A 196 31.46 20.87 9.95
N TRP A 197 30.28 20.28 10.02
CA TRP A 197 29.09 20.73 9.31
C TRP A 197 28.12 21.47 10.24
N LEU A 198 27.51 22.55 9.76
CA LEU A 198 26.50 23.34 10.46
C LEU A 198 25.22 23.48 9.64
N GLN A 199 24.13 22.89 10.13
CA GLN A 199 22.77 23.15 9.70
C GLN A 199 22.16 24.24 10.59
N LYS A 200 22.24 25.48 10.11
CA LYS A 200 21.83 26.67 10.88
C LYS A 200 20.31 26.79 11.04
N LEU A 201 19.57 26.51 9.97
CA LEU A 201 18.10 26.60 9.98
C LEU A 201 17.50 25.39 10.71
N PRO A 202 16.45 25.59 11.52
CA PRO A 202 15.87 24.52 12.32
C PRO A 202 15.24 23.45 11.43
N HIS A 203 15.52 22.19 11.76
CA HIS A 203 14.93 21.03 11.10
C HIS A 203 14.55 19.96 12.14
N PRO A 204 13.56 19.10 11.85
CA PRO A 204 13.20 17.98 12.71
C PRO A 204 14.29 16.91 12.72
N ASN A 205 14.30 16.10 13.78
CA ASN A 205 15.34 15.10 14.03
C ASN A 205 15.57 14.11 12.87
N TYR A 206 14.51 13.74 12.13
CA TYR A 206 14.54 12.70 11.11
C TYR A 206 15.31 13.13 9.85
N LEU A 207 15.60 14.43 9.73
CA LEU A 207 16.34 15.02 8.62
C LEU A 207 17.85 15.15 8.90
N ILE A 208 18.32 14.71 10.06
CA ILE A 208 19.74 14.68 10.40
C ILE A 208 20.45 13.63 9.53
N SER A 209 21.53 14.03 8.84
CA SER A 209 22.24 13.14 7.92
C SER A 209 23.74 13.14 8.06
N ILE A 210 24.32 11.95 7.88
CA ILE A 210 25.76 11.75 7.71
C ILE A 210 25.96 10.65 6.67
N TYR A 211 26.74 10.97 5.65
CA TYR A 211 27.24 10.02 4.66
C TYR A 211 28.75 9.96 4.72
N ILE A 212 29.31 8.74 4.78
CA ILE A 212 30.75 8.51 4.84
C ILE A 212 31.12 7.47 3.79
N GLY A 213 32.16 7.71 3.01
CA GLY A 213 32.61 6.77 1.99
C GLY A 213 33.71 7.34 1.12
N ASP A 214 34.19 6.53 0.17
CA ASP A 214 35.09 6.99 -0.89
C ASP A 214 34.26 7.52 -2.06
N PHE A 215 33.87 8.80 -1.93
CA PHE A 215 33.04 9.49 -2.91
C PHE A 215 33.85 10.52 -3.70
N GLU A 216 33.41 10.77 -4.93
CA GLU A 216 33.84 11.88 -5.77
C GLU A 216 32.71 12.91 -5.90
N LYS A 217 33.08 14.19 -5.91
CA LYS A 217 32.17 15.32 -6.07
C LYS A 217 32.15 15.80 -7.52
N GLY A 218 30.96 16.06 -8.05
CA GLY A 218 30.75 16.87 -9.25
C GLY A 218 29.86 18.06 -8.93
N ASP A 219 30.08 19.19 -9.61
CA ASP A 219 29.31 20.41 -9.40
C ASP A 219 28.24 20.57 -10.49
N LEU A 220 27.12 21.20 -10.13
CA LEU A 220 26.07 21.63 -11.05
C LEU A 220 26.05 23.17 -11.14
N ALA A 221 25.32 23.70 -12.11
CA ALA A 221 25.09 25.14 -12.17
C ALA A 221 24.36 25.61 -10.89
N PRO A 222 24.82 26.69 -10.23
CA PRO A 222 24.13 27.23 -9.06
C PRO A 222 22.72 27.71 -9.44
N ALA A 223 21.71 27.37 -8.63
CA ALA A 223 20.35 27.83 -8.85
C ALA A 223 20.28 29.35 -8.61
N PHE A 224 19.68 30.06 -9.57
CA PHE A 224 19.65 31.53 -9.62
C PHE A 224 21.05 32.18 -9.60
N GLY A 225 22.11 31.44 -9.91
CA GLY A 225 23.50 31.90 -9.82
C GLY A 225 24.04 32.06 -8.39
N GLU A 226 23.26 31.71 -7.36
CA GLU A 226 23.58 32.01 -5.96
C GLU A 226 23.60 30.76 -5.06
N ILE A 227 22.71 29.78 -5.28
CA ILE A 227 22.59 28.60 -4.42
C ILE A 227 23.47 27.49 -5.00
N PRO A 228 24.53 27.04 -4.30
CA PRO A 228 25.41 25.98 -4.80
C PRO A 228 24.68 24.63 -4.88
N LEU A 229 24.87 23.93 -6.00
CA LEU A 229 24.38 22.57 -6.20
C LEU A 229 25.53 21.64 -6.55
N SER A 230 25.55 20.45 -5.95
CA SER A 230 26.54 19.43 -6.29
C SER A 230 25.99 18.02 -6.13
N TYR A 231 26.74 17.03 -6.62
CA TYR A 231 26.43 15.63 -6.45
C TYR A 231 27.66 14.83 -6.04
N TRP A 232 27.42 13.75 -5.31
CA TRP A 232 28.42 12.84 -4.78
C TRP A 232 28.13 11.42 -5.25
N VAL A 233 29.13 10.76 -5.81
CA VAL A 233 28.99 9.40 -6.36
C VAL A 233 30.18 8.54 -5.96
N PRO A 234 30.03 7.20 -5.92
CA PRO A 234 31.15 6.31 -5.70
C PRO A 234 32.26 6.60 -6.71
N ARG A 235 33.51 6.50 -6.25
CA ARG A 235 34.68 6.80 -7.08
C ARG A 235 34.62 6.10 -8.45
N GLY A 236 34.84 6.86 -9.52
CA GLY A 236 34.79 6.39 -10.90
C GLY A 236 33.43 6.56 -11.61
N ARG A 237 32.40 7.06 -10.93
CA ARG A 237 31.03 7.20 -11.49
C ARG A 237 30.58 8.64 -11.78
N LEU A 238 31.52 9.60 -11.83
CA LEU A 238 31.20 11.03 -12.03
C LEU A 238 30.35 11.32 -13.27
N ALA A 239 30.58 10.61 -14.38
CA ALA A 239 29.81 10.80 -15.61
C ALA A 239 28.35 10.35 -15.45
N GLU A 240 28.10 9.28 -14.69
CA GLU A 240 26.77 8.79 -14.41
C GLU A 240 26.02 9.75 -13.46
N GLY A 241 26.73 10.32 -12.47
CA GLY A 241 26.18 11.38 -11.62
C GLY A 241 25.83 12.64 -12.40
N ALA A 242 26.73 13.07 -13.30
CA ALA A 242 26.52 14.24 -14.15
C ALA A 242 25.25 14.11 -14.99
N TYR A 243 25.01 12.92 -15.54
CA TYR A 243 23.81 12.65 -16.32
C TYR A 243 22.58 12.51 -15.41
N ALA A 244 22.61 11.70 -14.36
CA ALA A 244 21.45 11.48 -13.48
C ALA A 244 20.91 12.79 -12.85
N PHE A 245 21.80 13.67 -12.36
CA PHE A 245 21.42 14.87 -11.61
C PHE A 245 21.39 16.15 -12.46
N ARG A 246 21.50 16.04 -13.79
CA ARG A 246 21.62 17.18 -14.73
C ARG A 246 20.50 18.22 -14.63
N ASN A 247 19.31 17.81 -14.20
CA ASN A 247 18.12 18.65 -14.14
C ASN A 247 17.86 19.26 -12.76
N SER A 248 18.62 18.90 -11.72
CA SER A 248 18.34 19.32 -10.34
C SER A 248 18.34 20.84 -10.16
N THR A 249 19.23 21.58 -10.83
CA THR A 249 19.20 23.07 -10.82
C THR A 249 17.86 23.61 -11.32
N LYS A 250 17.34 23.06 -12.43
CA LYS A 250 16.07 23.49 -13.01
C LYS A 250 14.90 23.14 -12.10
N MET A 251 14.92 21.97 -11.45
CA MET A 251 13.89 21.57 -10.49
C MET A 251 13.83 22.56 -9.31
N ILE A 252 14.98 22.87 -8.70
CA ILE A 252 15.04 23.82 -7.57
C ILE A 252 14.55 25.21 -7.97
N GLU A 253 14.92 25.70 -9.15
CA GLU A 253 14.43 26.98 -9.66
C GLU A 253 12.94 26.96 -9.98
N TYR A 254 12.45 25.90 -10.60
CA TYR A 254 11.05 25.73 -10.96
C TYR A 254 10.16 25.74 -9.72
N PHE A 255 10.44 24.88 -8.74
CA PHE A 255 9.67 24.85 -7.49
C PHE A 255 9.73 26.20 -6.75
N SER A 256 10.91 26.83 -6.69
CA SER A 256 11.05 28.16 -6.09
C SER A 256 10.13 29.20 -6.72
N ARG A 257 10.10 29.26 -8.06
CA ARG A 257 9.24 30.19 -8.81
C ARG A 257 7.76 29.82 -8.66
N ARG A 258 7.43 28.54 -8.72
CA ARG A 258 6.04 28.04 -8.72
C ARG A 258 5.31 28.35 -7.42
N PHE A 259 5.99 28.25 -6.29
CA PHE A 259 5.44 28.58 -4.97
C PHE A 259 5.72 30.00 -4.52
N ASN A 260 6.45 30.79 -5.33
CA ASN A 260 6.97 32.09 -4.93
C ASN A 260 7.70 32.02 -3.57
N TYR A 261 8.40 30.92 -3.30
CA TYR A 261 9.09 30.66 -2.03
C TYR A 261 10.47 30.10 -2.36
N ARG A 262 11.51 30.88 -2.07
CA ARG A 262 12.89 30.55 -2.47
C ARG A 262 13.40 29.33 -1.68
N TYR A 263 14.13 28.44 -2.34
CA TYR A 263 14.85 27.35 -1.67
C TYR A 263 15.65 27.88 -0.47
N PRO A 264 15.38 27.43 0.78
CA PRO A 264 15.85 28.15 1.96
C PRO A 264 17.23 27.73 2.46
N TRP A 265 17.73 26.59 2.02
CA TRP A 265 18.96 26.00 2.57
C TRP A 265 20.20 26.54 1.86
N VAL A 266 21.35 26.51 2.57
CA VAL A 266 22.61 27.12 2.10
C VAL A 266 23.22 26.43 0.88
N LYS A 267 22.86 25.17 0.63
CA LYS A 267 23.28 24.36 -0.53
C LYS A 267 22.22 23.30 -0.85
N TYR A 268 22.33 22.68 -2.02
CA TYR A 268 21.63 21.44 -2.32
C TYR A 268 22.60 20.41 -2.91
N ASP A 269 23.00 19.45 -2.08
CA ASP A 269 23.79 18.30 -2.54
C ASP A 269 22.89 17.08 -2.79
N GLN A 270 23.33 16.19 -3.66
CA GLN A 270 22.73 14.86 -3.84
C GLN A 270 23.81 13.81 -3.70
N ILE A 271 23.50 12.64 -3.14
CA ILE A 271 24.48 11.55 -2.99
C ILE A 271 23.90 10.20 -3.40
N ALA A 272 24.62 9.47 -4.24
CA ALA A 272 24.25 8.12 -4.65
C ALA A 272 25.00 7.06 -3.82
N VAL A 273 24.28 6.30 -3.01
CA VAL A 273 24.83 5.31 -2.07
C VAL A 273 24.56 3.88 -2.60
N PRO A 274 25.59 3.03 -2.80
CA PRO A 274 25.46 1.69 -3.41
C PRO A 274 24.36 0.80 -2.82
N ASP A 275 24.27 0.73 -1.49
CA ASP A 275 23.32 -0.12 -0.76
C ASP A 275 22.54 0.71 0.28
N TYR A 276 21.83 1.73 -0.21
CA TYR A 276 20.97 2.58 0.63
C TYR A 276 19.77 1.79 1.16
N ALA A 277 19.45 2.00 2.45
CA ALA A 277 18.43 1.23 3.17
C ALA A 277 17.05 1.33 2.50
N ILE A 278 16.74 2.50 1.95
CA ILE A 278 15.52 2.82 1.21
C ILE A 278 15.83 3.34 -0.19
N GLY A 279 14.80 3.78 -0.93
CA GLY A 279 14.95 4.33 -2.28
C GLY A 279 15.75 5.63 -2.30
N ALA A 280 15.29 6.62 -1.53
CA ALA A 280 15.95 7.91 -1.35
C ALA A 280 15.40 8.60 -0.07
N MET A 281 16.05 9.67 0.39
CA MET A 281 15.70 10.39 1.62
C MET A 281 16.02 11.88 1.50
N GLU A 282 15.10 12.74 1.90
CA GLU A 282 15.07 14.18 1.65
C GLU A 282 15.91 15.05 2.59
N HIS A 283 16.93 14.49 3.25
CA HIS A 283 17.64 15.22 4.31
C HIS A 283 18.05 16.65 3.90
N THR A 284 17.83 17.63 4.78
CA THR A 284 17.95 19.05 4.44
C THR A 284 19.32 19.40 3.86
N GLY A 285 19.35 19.92 2.63
CA GLY A 285 20.57 20.36 1.95
C GLY A 285 21.48 19.23 1.46
N VAL A 286 21.12 17.96 1.66
CA VAL A 286 21.79 16.81 1.06
C VAL A 286 20.82 15.63 0.91
N THR A 287 20.27 15.45 -0.29
CA THR A 287 19.40 14.32 -0.57
C THR A 287 20.22 13.04 -0.77
N GLY A 288 19.85 11.97 -0.07
CA GLY A 288 20.43 10.63 -0.28
C GLY A 288 19.61 9.82 -1.27
N HIS A 289 20.26 9.16 -2.22
CA HIS A 289 19.65 8.25 -3.17
C HIS A 289 20.33 6.89 -3.14
N ARG A 290 19.59 5.83 -3.37
CA ARG A 290 20.18 4.55 -3.77
C ARG A 290 20.92 4.73 -5.10
N ALA A 291 22.08 4.10 -5.25
CA ALA A 291 22.90 4.22 -6.46
C ALA A 291 22.25 3.67 -7.75
N SER A 292 21.08 3.05 -7.65
CA SER A 292 20.23 2.74 -8.80
C SER A 292 19.78 4.00 -9.54
N VAL A 293 19.75 5.18 -8.92
CA VAL A 293 19.44 6.42 -9.65
C VAL A 293 20.49 6.77 -10.70
N LEU A 294 21.73 6.30 -10.52
CA LEU A 294 22.84 6.58 -11.43
C LEU A 294 22.65 5.88 -12.77
N ARG A 295 22.93 6.63 -13.83
CA ARG A 295 22.68 6.25 -15.22
C ARG A 295 23.56 7.09 -16.14
N ASP A 296 23.83 6.58 -17.33
CA ASP A 296 24.49 7.32 -18.40
C ASP A 296 23.54 7.51 -19.59
N ALA A 297 24.01 8.19 -20.64
CA ALA A 297 23.21 8.45 -21.85
C ALA A 297 22.86 7.18 -22.65
N SER A 298 23.38 6.01 -22.30
CA SER A 298 23.02 4.72 -22.89
C SER A 298 21.90 4.00 -22.14
N ALA A 299 21.53 4.48 -20.95
CA ALA A 299 20.38 3.99 -20.21
C ALA A 299 19.05 4.40 -20.89
N PRO A 300 17.97 3.64 -20.69
CA PRO A 300 16.61 4.04 -21.06
C PRO A 300 16.25 5.48 -20.66
N ASP A 301 15.47 6.16 -21.51
CA ASP A 301 14.94 7.49 -21.19
C ASP A 301 14.07 7.44 -19.92
N ASP A 302 14.27 8.43 -19.05
CA ASP A 302 13.93 8.42 -17.61
C ASP A 302 12.45 8.75 -17.30
N PHE A 303 11.53 8.53 -18.24
CA PHE A 303 10.13 8.91 -18.07
C PHE A 303 9.19 7.74 -17.82
N GLY A 304 9.76 6.71 -17.19
CA GLY A 304 9.10 5.49 -16.77
C GLY A 304 8.66 4.62 -17.96
N PRO A 305 8.79 3.29 -17.86
CA PRO A 305 8.02 2.45 -18.75
C PRO A 305 6.52 2.71 -18.54
N PRO A 306 5.66 2.38 -19.52
CA PRO A 306 4.25 2.26 -19.21
C PRO A 306 4.10 1.25 -18.06
N ALA A 307 3.28 1.58 -17.06
CA ALA A 307 3.00 0.78 -15.86
C ALA A 307 2.14 -0.46 -16.22
N LEU A 308 2.60 -1.22 -17.21
CA LEU A 308 1.86 -2.30 -17.86
C LEU A 308 1.96 -3.62 -17.09
N GLU A 309 2.80 -3.69 -16.05
CA GLU A 309 2.90 -4.82 -15.13
C GLU A 309 3.13 -4.33 -13.68
N GLU A 310 2.68 -5.12 -12.70
CA GLU A 310 2.86 -4.91 -11.25
C GLU A 310 4.32 -5.06 -10.78
N ILE A 311 5.26 -5.28 -11.70
CA ILE A 311 6.57 -5.88 -11.45
C ILE A 311 7.70 -4.83 -11.39
N THR A 312 7.43 -3.59 -11.78
CA THR A 312 8.40 -2.47 -11.77
C THR A 312 7.89 -1.31 -10.92
N SER A 313 8.82 -0.60 -10.25
CA SER A 313 8.53 0.66 -9.56
C SER A 313 7.76 1.61 -10.49
N PRO A 314 6.69 2.28 -10.02
CA PRO A 314 6.02 3.32 -10.80
C PRO A 314 6.89 4.59 -10.93
N TRP A 315 7.97 4.69 -10.15
CA TRP A 315 8.87 5.84 -10.12
C TRP A 315 10.12 5.58 -10.96
N SER A 316 10.41 6.49 -11.90
CA SER A 316 11.71 6.58 -12.59
C SER A 316 12.77 7.23 -11.69
N ALA A 317 14.04 7.33 -12.11
CA ALA A 317 15.02 8.02 -11.25
C ALA A 317 14.80 9.53 -11.26
N GLU A 318 14.45 10.12 -12.40
CA GLU A 318 14.11 11.55 -12.46
C GLU A 318 12.87 11.87 -11.61
N ALA A 319 11.90 10.94 -11.56
CA ALA A 319 10.78 11.00 -10.64
C ALA A 319 11.24 10.95 -9.17
N THR A 320 12.10 10.01 -8.79
CA THR A 320 12.67 9.97 -7.43
C THR A 320 13.45 11.25 -7.10
N ILE A 321 14.31 11.74 -8.01
CA ILE A 321 15.11 12.95 -7.79
C ILE A 321 14.22 14.17 -7.57
N SER A 322 13.18 14.35 -8.39
CA SER A 322 12.24 15.47 -8.24
C SER A 322 11.36 15.35 -7.00
N HIS A 323 10.93 14.15 -6.61
CA HIS A 323 10.23 13.87 -5.34
C HIS A 323 11.08 14.32 -4.14
N GLU A 324 12.34 13.89 -4.08
CA GLU A 324 13.21 14.27 -2.97
C GLU A 324 13.57 15.77 -2.94
N ALA A 325 13.73 16.38 -4.12
CA ALA A 325 13.96 17.82 -4.21
C ALA A 325 12.73 18.60 -3.70
N ALA A 326 11.52 18.13 -4.02
CA ALA A 326 10.27 18.75 -3.62
C ALA A 326 10.08 18.84 -2.10
N HIS A 327 10.59 17.85 -1.36
CA HIS A 327 10.49 17.85 0.09
C HIS A 327 11.15 19.06 0.78
N HIS A 328 12.06 19.76 0.09
CA HIS A 328 12.68 20.97 0.63
C HIS A 328 11.66 22.10 0.90
N TRP A 329 10.48 22.04 0.28
CA TRP A 329 9.32 22.89 0.60
C TRP A 329 8.34 22.17 1.55
N PHE A 330 7.95 20.94 1.23
CA PHE A 330 6.94 20.16 1.95
C PHE A 330 7.53 18.89 2.60
N GLY A 331 7.69 18.89 3.92
CA GLY A 331 8.41 17.88 4.69
C GLY A 331 9.57 18.49 5.46
N ASN A 332 10.32 19.39 4.83
CA ASN A 332 11.47 20.04 5.46
C ASN A 332 11.15 21.43 6.02
N SER A 333 10.79 22.38 5.15
CA SER A 333 10.52 23.76 5.55
C SER A 333 9.30 23.84 6.45
N LEU A 334 8.19 23.20 6.07
CA LEU A 334 7.12 22.82 6.99
C LEU A 334 7.05 21.30 7.05
N THR A 335 6.73 20.74 8.21
CA THR A 335 6.72 19.28 8.44
C THR A 335 5.40 18.88 9.08
N CYS A 336 4.85 17.71 8.76
CA CYS A 336 3.72 17.16 9.50
C CYS A 336 3.94 17.18 11.02
N ARG A 337 2.87 17.38 11.81
CA ARG A 337 2.94 17.42 13.28
C ARG A 337 3.24 16.05 13.90
N ASN A 338 2.73 15.00 13.29
CA ASN A 338 3.02 13.60 13.59
C ASN A 338 2.72 12.77 12.33
N LEU A 339 3.02 11.47 12.36
CA LEU A 339 2.86 10.58 11.20
C LEU A 339 1.43 10.42 10.70
N SER A 340 0.40 10.68 11.52
CA SER A 340 -1.00 10.68 11.06
C SER A 340 -1.27 11.73 9.98
N TYR A 341 -0.41 12.76 9.91
CA TYR A 341 -0.44 13.84 8.93
C TYR A 341 0.65 13.72 7.86
N ILE A 342 1.31 12.56 7.72
CA ILE A 342 2.46 12.38 6.81
C ILE A 342 2.13 12.69 5.35
N TRP A 343 0.84 12.61 4.97
CA TRP A 343 0.37 12.96 3.64
C TRP A 343 0.74 14.39 3.24
N LEU A 344 0.84 15.31 4.21
CA LEU A 344 1.29 16.69 3.97
C LEU A 344 2.74 16.78 3.49
N ASN A 345 3.55 15.76 3.79
CA ASN A 345 4.91 15.64 3.28
C ASN A 345 4.86 14.87 1.94
N GLU A 346 4.44 13.60 1.99
CA GLU A 346 4.61 12.64 0.90
C GLU A 346 3.68 12.88 -0.29
N SER A 347 2.43 13.26 -0.04
CA SER A 347 1.49 13.56 -1.13
C SER A 347 1.94 14.80 -1.89
N PHE A 348 2.47 15.81 -1.18
CA PHE A 348 3.00 17.01 -1.81
C PHE A 348 4.25 16.71 -2.63
N ALA A 349 5.24 16.02 -2.07
CA ALA A 349 6.43 15.61 -2.82
C ALA A 349 6.07 14.82 -4.09
N SER A 350 5.15 13.85 -3.95
CA SER A 350 4.60 13.07 -5.06
C SER A 350 3.89 13.95 -6.10
N TYR A 351 3.17 14.99 -5.68
CA TYR A 351 2.50 15.90 -6.60
C TYR A 351 3.47 16.85 -7.30
N LEU A 352 4.49 17.33 -6.60
CA LEU A 352 5.53 18.20 -7.17
C LEU A 352 6.38 17.46 -8.20
N MET A 353 6.61 16.15 -8.02
CA MET A 353 7.12 15.29 -9.09
C MET A 353 6.24 15.40 -10.35
N MET A 354 4.90 15.28 -10.22
CA MET A 354 4.00 15.43 -11.37
C MET A 354 3.99 16.85 -11.95
N LEU A 355 4.25 17.88 -11.14
CA LEU A 355 4.45 19.24 -11.63
C LEU A 355 5.78 19.41 -12.37
N TRP A 356 6.81 18.64 -12.01
CA TRP A 356 8.05 18.58 -12.78
C TRP A 356 7.84 17.85 -14.12
N ASP A 357 7.05 16.78 -14.14
CA ASP A 357 6.60 16.14 -15.40
C ASP A 357 5.86 17.15 -16.30
N GLU A 358 4.98 17.98 -15.72
CA GLU A 358 4.28 19.05 -16.45
C GLU A 358 5.25 20.04 -17.08
N GLU A 359 6.25 20.52 -16.32
CA GLU A 359 7.23 21.49 -16.79
C GLU A 359 8.19 20.90 -17.83
N SER A 360 8.69 19.69 -17.58
CA SER A 360 9.75 19.07 -18.38
C SER A 360 9.23 18.36 -19.64
N LEU A 361 7.99 17.85 -19.61
CA LEU A 361 7.40 17.05 -20.69
C LEU A 361 6.03 17.54 -21.18
N GLY A 362 5.40 18.47 -20.47
CA GLY A 362 4.12 19.07 -20.87
C GLY A 362 2.89 18.43 -20.23
N GLN A 363 1.74 19.06 -20.49
CA GLN A 363 0.46 18.74 -19.83
C GLN A 363 -0.04 17.30 -20.06
N ASP A 364 0.23 16.71 -21.22
CA ASP A 364 -0.18 15.34 -21.52
C ASP A 364 0.56 14.31 -20.65
N GLN A 365 1.81 14.59 -20.27
CA GLN A 365 2.54 13.76 -19.31
C GLN A 365 1.93 13.89 -17.92
N LEU A 366 1.64 15.10 -17.43
CA LEU A 366 0.97 15.31 -16.14
C LEU A 366 -0.34 14.50 -16.04
N ARG A 367 -1.20 14.60 -17.06
CA ARG A 367 -2.46 13.86 -17.12
C ARG A 367 -2.25 12.34 -17.09
N TYR A 368 -1.21 11.87 -17.76
CA TYR A 368 -0.84 10.45 -17.74
C TYR A 368 -0.30 10.03 -16.36
N SER A 369 0.56 10.81 -15.72
CA SER A 369 1.08 10.52 -14.37
C SER A 369 -0.06 10.46 -13.33
N VAL A 370 -1.05 11.36 -13.42
CA VAL A 370 -2.27 11.31 -12.58
C VAL A 370 -3.10 10.05 -12.87
N LEU A 371 -3.29 9.68 -14.14
CA LEU A 371 -3.98 8.45 -14.51
C LEU A 371 -3.28 7.20 -13.93
N VAL A 372 -1.95 7.12 -14.03
CA VAL A 372 -1.17 5.99 -13.49
C VAL A 372 -1.32 5.91 -11.97
N ALA A 373 -1.24 7.04 -11.26
CA ALA A 373 -1.46 7.08 -9.82
C ALA A 373 -2.85 6.56 -9.42
N LYS A 374 -3.90 6.98 -10.14
CA LYS A 374 -5.27 6.49 -9.97
C LYS A 374 -5.40 4.99 -10.25
N ASP A 375 -4.84 4.51 -11.36
CA ASP A 375 -4.87 3.08 -11.73
C ASP A 375 -4.23 2.19 -10.65
N HIS A 376 -3.11 2.63 -10.07
CA HIS A 376 -2.47 1.94 -8.94
C HIS A 376 -3.35 1.92 -7.70
N TYR A 377 -3.92 3.06 -7.31
CA TYR A 377 -4.83 3.15 -6.18
C TYR A 377 -6.06 2.25 -6.34
N PHE A 378 -6.77 2.33 -7.47
CA PHE A 378 -7.96 1.51 -7.71
C PHE A 378 -7.65 0.01 -7.76
N ARG A 379 -6.50 -0.38 -8.31
CA ARG A 379 -6.05 -1.77 -8.28
C ARG A 379 -5.80 -2.24 -6.85
N PHE A 380 -5.13 -1.42 -6.05
CA PHE A 380 -4.88 -1.73 -4.64
C PHE A 380 -6.19 -1.91 -3.87
N VAL A 381 -7.16 -1.00 -4.03
CA VAL A 381 -8.47 -1.12 -3.37
C VAL A 381 -9.20 -2.38 -3.80
N ARG A 382 -9.18 -2.74 -5.09
CA ARG A 382 -9.82 -3.98 -5.59
C ARG A 382 -9.16 -5.24 -5.04
N ASN A 383 -7.84 -5.24 -4.87
CA ASN A 383 -7.10 -6.42 -4.42
C ASN A 383 -7.13 -6.59 -2.88
N HIS A 384 -7.11 -5.47 -2.14
CA HIS A 384 -6.95 -5.48 -0.68
C HIS A 384 -8.22 -5.09 0.08
N HIS A 385 -9.23 -4.54 -0.60
CA HIS A 385 -10.48 -4.02 -0.02
C HIS A 385 -10.27 -2.96 1.06
N MET A 386 -9.12 -2.28 1.04
CA MET A 386 -8.74 -1.28 2.04
C MET A 386 -8.95 0.11 1.48
N ILE A 387 -9.67 0.93 2.25
CA ILE A 387 -9.83 2.36 2.02
C ILE A 387 -9.47 3.13 3.28
N ARG A 388 -8.88 4.31 3.16
CA ARG A 388 -8.69 5.24 4.27
C ARG A 388 -8.58 6.69 3.82
N GLY A 389 -8.79 7.60 4.78
CA GLY A 389 -8.40 9.01 4.65
C GLY A 389 -6.90 9.17 4.50
N LEU A 390 -6.50 10.32 3.95
CA LEU A 390 -5.09 10.72 3.89
C LEU A 390 -4.58 11.08 5.29
N GLU A 391 -5.42 11.73 6.09
CA GLU A 391 -5.24 11.85 7.53
C GLU A 391 -5.72 10.57 8.21
N HIS A 392 -4.83 9.90 8.94
CA HIS A 392 -5.13 8.61 9.52
C HIS A 392 -4.39 8.35 10.82
N HIS A 393 -5.15 8.27 11.92
CA HIS A 393 -4.60 8.14 13.27
C HIS A 393 -4.48 6.70 13.78
N ASN A 394 -5.11 5.72 13.12
CA ASN A 394 -5.26 4.37 13.65
C ASN A 394 -4.37 3.37 12.92
N PHE A 395 -3.18 3.08 13.46
CA PHE A 395 -2.24 2.17 12.81
C PHE A 395 -1.36 1.44 13.84
N ASP A 396 -0.96 0.20 13.53
CA ASP A 396 -0.10 -0.59 14.42
C ASP A 396 1.39 -0.51 14.06
N ASN A 397 1.71 -0.06 12.84
CA ASN A 397 3.07 0.11 12.37
C ASN A 397 3.17 1.24 11.35
N THR A 398 4.37 1.79 11.20
CA THR A 398 4.66 2.91 10.29
C THR A 398 4.43 2.56 8.82
N ASN A 399 4.68 1.32 8.38
CA ASN A 399 4.41 0.89 7.00
C ASN A 399 2.93 1.01 6.58
N ALA A 400 1.98 0.90 7.53
CA ALA A 400 0.56 1.11 7.25
C ALA A 400 0.25 2.56 6.82
N ILE A 401 1.06 3.50 7.30
CA ILE A 401 0.97 4.92 7.01
C ILE A 401 1.80 5.29 5.78
N TYR A 402 3.01 4.76 5.63
CA TYR A 402 3.84 4.90 4.42
C TYR A 402 3.37 3.97 3.28
N ASN A 403 2.05 3.83 3.09
CA ASN A 403 1.48 3.07 1.99
C ASN A 403 1.52 3.88 0.68
N THR A 404 2.28 3.41 -0.30
CA THR A 404 2.45 4.03 -1.62
C THR A 404 1.12 4.42 -2.27
N GLU A 405 0.12 3.53 -2.27
CA GLU A 405 -1.11 3.75 -3.02
C GLU A 405 -2.03 4.79 -2.36
N HIS A 406 -2.08 4.86 -1.04
CA HIS A 406 -2.88 5.84 -0.30
C HIS A 406 -2.15 7.17 -0.07
N THR A 407 -0.98 7.13 0.58
CA THR A 407 -0.28 8.34 1.03
C THR A 407 0.38 9.10 -0.12
N TYR A 408 0.96 8.38 -1.08
CA TYR A 408 1.73 9.00 -2.17
C TYR A 408 0.83 9.22 -3.39
N LEU A 409 0.33 8.14 -3.99
CA LEU A 409 -0.34 8.18 -5.28
C LEU A 409 -1.76 8.77 -5.21
N LYS A 410 -2.64 8.26 -4.33
CA LYS A 410 -3.95 8.88 -4.10
C LYS A 410 -3.78 10.31 -3.60
N GLY A 411 -2.86 10.55 -2.66
CA GLY A 411 -2.58 11.88 -2.14
C GLY A 411 -2.20 12.91 -3.22
N ALA A 412 -1.28 12.57 -4.12
CA ALA A 412 -0.92 13.43 -5.24
C ALA A 412 -2.10 13.69 -6.20
N ALA A 413 -2.91 12.66 -6.47
CA ALA A 413 -4.11 12.82 -7.27
C ALA A 413 -5.16 13.73 -6.58
N VAL A 414 -5.30 13.67 -5.25
CA VAL A 414 -6.19 14.56 -4.49
C VAL A 414 -5.71 16.01 -4.59
N LEU A 415 -4.40 16.26 -4.48
CA LEU A 415 -3.83 17.60 -4.67
C LEU A 415 -4.04 18.12 -6.10
N HIS A 416 -3.91 17.26 -7.11
CA HIS A 416 -4.24 17.63 -8.49
C HIS A 416 -5.73 17.96 -8.67
N MET A 417 -6.62 17.15 -8.07
CA MET A 417 -8.06 17.40 -8.07
C MET A 417 -8.40 18.71 -7.38
N LEU A 418 -7.74 19.05 -6.27
CA LEU A 418 -7.89 20.33 -5.58
C LEU A 418 -7.50 21.52 -6.48
N ARG A 419 -6.39 21.42 -7.22
CA ARG A 419 -6.01 22.41 -8.26
C ARG A 419 -7.09 22.53 -9.33
N ALA A 420 -7.72 21.43 -9.74
CA ALA A 420 -8.82 21.46 -10.72
C ALA A 420 -10.10 22.11 -10.16
N VAL A 421 -10.39 21.94 -8.86
CA VAL A 421 -11.54 22.55 -8.18
C VAL A 421 -11.39 24.07 -8.05
N LEU A 422 -10.22 24.53 -7.59
CA LEU A 422 -9.91 25.94 -7.33
C LEU A 422 -9.51 26.73 -8.58
N GLY A 423 -8.91 26.06 -9.57
CA GLY A 423 -8.19 26.70 -10.66
C GLY A 423 -6.73 26.99 -10.30
N ASP A 424 -5.91 27.21 -11.33
CA ASP A 424 -4.45 27.27 -11.20
C ASP A 424 -3.97 28.41 -10.30
N GLU A 425 -4.35 29.65 -10.61
CA GLU A 425 -3.82 30.83 -9.92
C GLU A 425 -4.21 30.87 -8.42
N PRO A 426 -5.48 30.63 -8.02
CA PRO A 426 -5.85 30.57 -6.61
C PRO A 426 -5.13 29.44 -5.86
N TYR A 427 -4.96 28.27 -6.49
CA TYR A 427 -4.28 27.13 -5.89
C TYR A 427 -2.83 27.44 -5.52
N PHE A 428 -2.04 27.97 -6.47
CA PHE A 428 -0.63 28.26 -6.19
C PHE A 428 -0.43 29.49 -5.29
N ARG A 429 -1.36 30.46 -5.33
CA ARG A 429 -1.39 31.54 -4.34
C ARG A 429 -1.63 31.01 -2.93
N ALA A 430 -2.56 30.07 -2.76
CA ALA A 430 -2.81 29.43 -1.48
C ALA A 430 -1.60 28.64 -0.96
N LEU A 431 -0.93 27.86 -1.82
CA LEU A 431 0.28 27.13 -1.43
C LEU A 431 1.43 28.08 -1.08
N SER A 432 1.57 29.19 -1.80
CA SER A 432 2.54 30.24 -1.44
C SER A 432 2.25 30.82 -0.05
N HIS A 433 0.99 31.18 0.22
CA HIS A 433 0.57 31.67 1.53
C HIS A 433 0.83 30.65 2.64
N TYR A 434 0.48 29.38 2.41
CA TYR A 434 0.73 28.28 3.34
C TYR A 434 2.21 28.14 3.70
N LEU A 435 3.11 28.13 2.70
CA LEU A 435 4.56 28.02 2.92
C LEU A 435 5.12 29.19 3.74
N HIS A 436 4.74 30.44 3.42
CA HIS A 436 5.23 31.60 4.16
C HIS A 436 4.65 31.68 5.58
N LYS A 437 3.38 31.31 5.78
CA LYS A 437 2.73 31.35 7.10
C LYS A 437 3.30 30.29 8.06
N HIS A 438 3.67 29.13 7.53
CA HIS A 438 4.08 27.96 8.30
C HIS A 438 5.58 27.63 8.17
N GLU A 439 6.39 28.56 7.66
CA GLU A 439 7.83 28.40 7.50
C GLU A 439 8.48 27.95 8.83
N TYR A 440 9.23 26.84 8.76
CA TYR A 440 9.88 26.17 9.89
C TYR A 440 8.96 25.72 11.03
N SER A 441 7.67 25.55 10.77
CA SER A 441 6.71 25.03 11.74
C SER A 441 6.31 23.58 11.49
N ASN A 442 5.55 23.01 12.42
CA ASN A 442 4.87 21.74 12.25
C ASN A 442 3.38 21.94 11.96
N VAL A 443 2.83 21.24 10.98
CA VAL A 443 1.48 21.48 10.41
C VAL A 443 0.55 20.28 10.54
N ILE A 444 -0.75 20.54 10.58
CA ILE A 444 -1.84 19.57 10.45
C ILE A 444 -2.70 19.89 9.21
N SER A 445 -3.61 18.99 8.82
CA SER A 445 -4.43 19.19 7.61
C SER A 445 -5.28 20.47 7.67
N GLU A 446 -5.74 20.84 8.86
CA GLU A 446 -6.51 22.05 9.11
C GLU A 446 -5.73 23.33 8.76
N ASP A 447 -4.41 23.35 8.97
CA ASP A 447 -3.57 24.51 8.65
C ASP A 447 -3.59 24.79 7.13
N LEU A 448 -3.54 23.73 6.31
CA LEU A 448 -3.66 23.85 4.85
C LEU A 448 -5.06 24.34 4.45
N LYS A 449 -6.11 23.80 5.05
CA LYS A 449 -7.50 24.22 4.78
C LYS A 449 -7.67 25.72 5.05
N ILE A 450 -7.24 26.17 6.22
CA ILE A 450 -7.29 27.58 6.63
C ILE A 450 -6.46 28.45 5.69
N ALA A 451 -5.26 28.01 5.30
CA ALA A 451 -4.42 28.78 4.38
C ALA A 451 -5.08 28.95 3.00
N ILE A 452 -5.80 27.94 2.51
CA ILE A 452 -6.59 28.05 1.27
C ILE A 452 -7.75 29.03 1.46
N GLU A 453 -8.52 28.91 2.53
CA GLU A 453 -9.63 29.83 2.84
C GLU A 453 -9.16 31.28 2.94
N GLU A 454 -8.05 31.54 3.64
CA GLU A 454 -7.47 32.89 3.78
C GLU A 454 -6.97 33.46 2.44
N ALA A 455 -6.39 32.64 1.57
CA ALA A 455 -5.80 33.09 0.31
C ALA A 455 -6.81 33.18 -0.85
N THR A 456 -7.96 32.51 -0.75
CA THR A 456 -8.92 32.38 -1.86
C THR A 456 -10.33 32.83 -1.51
N GLY A 457 -10.73 32.79 -0.24
CA GLY A 457 -12.11 32.99 0.21
C GLY A 457 -13.04 31.79 -0.02
N GLU A 458 -12.55 30.67 -0.57
CA GLU A 458 -13.33 29.48 -0.87
C GLU A 458 -13.46 28.57 0.35
N ASN A 459 -14.69 28.21 0.74
CA ASN A 459 -14.94 27.23 1.81
C ASN A 459 -14.82 25.80 1.26
N LEU A 460 -13.80 25.09 1.71
CA LEU A 460 -13.49 23.73 1.25
C LEU A 460 -13.72 22.66 2.32
N HIS A 461 -14.56 22.94 3.32
CA HIS A 461 -14.89 21.96 4.37
C HIS A 461 -15.31 20.60 3.77
N TRP A 462 -16.20 20.63 2.79
CA TRP A 462 -16.66 19.42 2.07
C TRP A 462 -15.51 18.65 1.41
N PHE A 463 -14.50 19.33 0.87
CA PHE A 463 -13.39 18.68 0.19
C PHE A 463 -12.47 17.98 1.20
N PHE A 464 -12.18 18.64 2.32
CA PHE A 464 -11.33 18.08 3.36
C PHE A 464 -12.03 16.91 4.07
N ASP A 465 -13.34 17.00 4.30
CA ASP A 465 -14.13 15.89 4.83
C ASP A 465 -14.08 14.68 3.89
N ASP A 466 -14.39 14.86 2.60
CA ASP A 466 -14.50 13.76 1.64
C ASP A 466 -13.16 13.08 1.34
N TRP A 467 -12.08 13.85 1.21
CA TRP A 467 -10.83 13.36 0.60
C TRP A 467 -9.66 13.23 1.57
N ILE A 468 -9.66 14.02 2.65
CA ILE A 468 -8.56 14.07 3.61
C ILE A 468 -8.92 13.27 4.86
N ALA A 469 -10.04 13.58 5.50
CA ALA A 469 -10.50 12.90 6.70
C ALA A 469 -11.10 11.52 6.40
N ASN A 470 -11.96 11.43 5.39
CA ASN A 470 -12.64 10.19 5.02
C ASN A 470 -11.94 9.42 3.90
N GLY A 471 -12.23 8.12 3.83
CA GLY A 471 -11.68 7.21 2.85
C GLY A 471 -12.58 6.98 1.63
N GLY A 472 -12.02 6.27 0.65
CA GLY A 472 -12.77 5.82 -0.53
C GLY A 472 -12.70 6.77 -1.72
N HIS A 473 -13.62 6.53 -2.66
CA HIS A 473 -13.85 7.26 -3.90
C HIS A 473 -15.26 6.91 -4.44
N PRO A 474 -15.89 7.76 -5.26
CA PRO A 474 -17.17 7.47 -5.88
C PRO A 474 -17.04 6.52 -7.06
N ASN A 475 -18.09 5.71 -7.24
CA ASN A 475 -18.32 4.87 -8.41
C ASN A 475 -19.52 5.44 -9.15
N PHE A 476 -19.30 5.97 -10.36
CA PHE A 476 -20.36 6.58 -11.16
C PHE A 476 -20.91 5.60 -12.21
N GLU A 477 -22.23 5.46 -12.26
CA GLU A 477 -22.93 4.95 -13.44
C GLU A 477 -23.47 6.12 -14.27
N VAL A 478 -23.00 6.21 -15.51
CA VAL A 478 -23.31 7.33 -16.41
C VAL A 478 -24.01 6.82 -17.66
N SER A 479 -25.07 7.52 -18.07
CA SER A 479 -25.73 7.28 -19.35
C SER A 479 -26.28 8.58 -19.92
N TYR A 480 -26.42 8.68 -21.24
CA TYR A 480 -27.09 9.82 -21.86
C TYR A 480 -27.97 9.43 -23.02
N ARG A 481 -28.87 10.35 -23.40
CA ARG A 481 -29.65 10.29 -24.63
C ARG A 481 -29.51 11.61 -25.38
N TYR A 482 -29.37 11.54 -26.70
CA TYR A 482 -29.52 12.72 -27.56
C TYR A 482 -30.97 12.83 -28.05
N LEU A 483 -31.67 13.87 -27.60
CA LEU A 483 -33.05 14.15 -27.95
C LEU A 483 -33.08 15.08 -29.17
N ALA A 484 -32.95 14.51 -30.37
CA ALA A 484 -32.79 15.27 -31.63
C ALA A 484 -33.88 16.31 -31.87
N GLU A 485 -35.16 15.98 -31.61
CA GLU A 485 -36.28 16.91 -31.77
C GLU A 485 -36.19 18.12 -30.82
N LYS A 486 -35.60 17.92 -29.64
CA LYS A 486 -35.43 18.96 -28.63
C LYS A 486 -34.07 19.64 -28.69
N LYS A 487 -33.13 19.12 -29.50
CA LYS A 487 -31.74 19.60 -29.59
C LYS A 487 -31.05 19.64 -28.22
N LEU A 488 -31.20 18.55 -27.46
CA LEU A 488 -30.68 18.42 -26.09
C LEU A 488 -29.95 17.09 -25.91
N ILE A 489 -28.85 17.13 -25.16
CA ILE A 489 -28.28 15.96 -24.49
C ILE A 489 -28.92 15.86 -23.11
N ASP A 490 -29.37 14.67 -22.77
CA ASP A 490 -30.02 14.32 -21.52
C ASP A 490 -29.14 13.30 -20.78
N LEU A 491 -28.36 13.77 -19.81
CA LEU A 491 -27.34 13.00 -19.09
C LEU A 491 -27.85 12.59 -17.71
N ASN A 492 -27.72 11.32 -17.37
CA ASN A 492 -28.00 10.77 -16.04
C ASN A 492 -26.71 10.26 -15.40
N VAL A 493 -26.49 10.63 -14.14
CA VAL A 493 -25.33 10.25 -13.34
C VAL A 493 -25.82 9.68 -12.02
N SER A 494 -25.31 8.52 -11.62
CA SER A 494 -25.65 7.89 -10.34
C SER A 494 -24.40 7.47 -9.59
N GLN A 495 -24.39 7.70 -8.28
CA GLN A 495 -23.36 7.22 -7.35
C GLN A 495 -23.77 5.84 -6.80
N VAL A 496 -22.92 4.82 -6.96
CA VAL A 496 -23.26 3.43 -6.62
C VAL A 496 -22.25 2.75 -5.67
N GLN A 497 -21.31 3.51 -5.13
CA GLN A 497 -20.37 2.99 -4.12
C GLN A 497 -21.09 2.62 -2.81
N PRO A 498 -20.60 1.62 -2.06
CA PRO A 498 -21.07 1.38 -0.70
C PRO A 498 -20.78 2.58 0.20
N ILE A 499 -21.79 3.06 0.92
CA ILE A 499 -21.61 4.13 1.91
C ILE A 499 -21.02 3.51 3.18
N VAL A 500 -19.84 3.99 3.58
CA VAL A 500 -19.26 3.65 4.89
C VAL A 500 -20.04 4.40 5.97
N LYS A 501 -20.33 3.73 7.08
CA LYS A 501 -21.11 4.32 8.18
C LYS A 501 -20.49 5.63 8.65
N GLY A 502 -21.25 6.72 8.58
CA GLY A 502 -20.82 8.06 9.00
C GLY A 502 -20.22 8.92 7.90
N GLN A 503 -20.20 8.45 6.65
CA GLN A 503 -19.77 9.22 5.48
C GLN A 503 -20.98 9.61 4.62
N ASP A 504 -21.00 10.85 4.14
CA ASP A 504 -21.99 11.34 3.17
C ASP A 504 -21.63 10.90 1.73
N LEU A 505 -22.52 11.16 0.77
CA LEU A 505 -22.17 11.00 -0.64
C LEU A 505 -21.11 12.03 -1.06
N PHE A 506 -20.24 11.63 -1.98
CA PHE A 506 -19.21 12.52 -2.49
C PHE A 506 -19.83 13.69 -3.24
N LYS A 507 -19.25 14.87 -3.01
CA LYS A 507 -19.58 16.09 -3.75
C LYS A 507 -18.44 16.43 -4.71
N LEU A 508 -18.70 16.44 -6.02
CA LEU A 508 -17.65 16.69 -7.01
C LEU A 508 -18.11 17.58 -8.18
N PRO A 509 -17.33 18.60 -8.57
CA PRO A 509 -17.53 19.27 -9.84
C PRO A 509 -16.96 18.43 -10.98
N VAL A 510 -17.81 17.99 -11.91
CA VAL A 510 -17.45 17.19 -13.07
C VAL A 510 -17.47 18.04 -14.33
N LYS A 511 -16.41 17.92 -15.15
CA LYS A 511 -16.39 18.46 -16.52
C LYS A 511 -16.94 17.41 -17.50
N ILE A 512 -17.93 17.80 -18.29
CA ILE A 512 -18.50 17.01 -19.38
C ILE A 512 -18.01 17.59 -20.71
N THR A 513 -17.16 16.86 -21.42
CA THR A 513 -16.69 17.29 -22.76
C THR A 513 -17.64 16.76 -23.82
N ILE A 514 -18.23 17.65 -24.62
CA ILE A 514 -19.15 17.29 -25.70
C ILE A 514 -18.51 17.68 -27.02
N ALA A 515 -18.42 16.72 -27.95
CA ALA A 515 -17.99 16.97 -29.32
C ALA A 515 -19.11 16.64 -30.31
N THR A 516 -19.22 17.48 -31.33
CA THR A 516 -20.13 17.39 -32.48
C THR A 516 -19.30 17.57 -33.76
N PRO A 517 -19.87 17.32 -34.95
CA PRO A 517 -19.16 17.60 -36.20
C PRO A 517 -18.66 19.05 -36.32
N SER A 518 -19.39 20.02 -35.75
CA SER A 518 -19.05 21.44 -35.86
C SER A 518 -18.19 22.01 -34.73
N ARG A 519 -18.25 21.45 -33.52
CA ARG A 519 -17.56 22.00 -32.35
C ARG A 519 -17.33 21.00 -31.22
N THR A 520 -16.37 21.34 -30.35
CA THR A 520 -16.13 20.70 -29.05
C THR A 520 -16.21 21.76 -27.95
N TRP A 521 -16.86 21.46 -26.82
CA TRP A 521 -16.91 22.33 -25.65
C TRP A 521 -17.02 21.52 -24.35
N GLN A 522 -16.91 22.21 -23.21
CA GLN A 522 -17.04 21.61 -21.87
C GLN A 522 -18.18 22.27 -21.10
N GLU A 523 -18.92 21.46 -20.34
CA GLU A 523 -19.91 21.89 -19.35
C GLU A 523 -19.45 21.46 -17.97
N ARG A 524 -19.63 22.30 -16.94
CA ARG A 524 -19.32 21.95 -15.55
C ARG A 524 -20.62 21.68 -14.80
N VAL A 525 -20.74 20.50 -14.20
CA VAL A 525 -21.88 20.11 -13.36
C VAL A 525 -21.39 19.71 -11.97
N TRP A 526 -22.24 19.87 -10.96
CA TRP A 526 -21.97 19.36 -9.61
C TRP A 526 -22.75 18.08 -9.41
N VAL A 527 -22.05 17.01 -9.04
CA VAL A 527 -22.67 15.75 -8.66
C VAL A 527 -22.70 15.65 -7.14
N GLU A 528 -23.89 15.65 -6.55
CA GLU A 528 -24.08 15.73 -5.09
C GLU A 528 -25.05 14.67 -4.54
N ASN A 529 -25.98 14.19 -5.38
CA ASN A 529 -27.00 13.24 -4.96
C ASN A 529 -26.71 11.82 -5.47
N GLU A 530 -27.49 10.85 -4.97
CA GLU A 530 -27.41 9.44 -5.39
C GLU A 530 -27.68 9.29 -6.89
N SER A 531 -28.61 10.08 -7.44
CA SER A 531 -28.90 10.15 -8.86
C SER A 531 -29.29 11.57 -9.27
N GLU A 532 -28.65 12.06 -10.33
CA GLU A 532 -28.88 13.39 -10.88
C GLU A 532 -28.96 13.37 -12.40
N ARG A 533 -29.70 14.35 -12.91
CA ARG A 533 -29.98 14.48 -14.33
C ARG A 533 -29.66 15.89 -14.81
N PHE A 534 -28.84 15.97 -15.84
CA PHE A 534 -28.39 17.21 -16.45
C PHE A 534 -28.86 17.30 -17.90
N SER A 535 -29.09 18.51 -18.40
CA SER A 535 -29.49 18.75 -19.78
C SER A 535 -28.64 19.84 -20.42
N PHE A 536 -28.09 19.54 -21.60
CA PHE A 536 -27.20 20.45 -22.33
C PHE A 536 -27.76 20.72 -23.72
N SER A 537 -27.70 21.97 -24.17
CA SER A 537 -28.07 22.34 -25.54
C SER A 537 -27.10 21.73 -26.55
N CYS A 538 -27.63 20.98 -27.51
CA CYS A 538 -26.84 20.32 -28.56
C CYS A 538 -27.65 20.25 -29.86
N ASN A 539 -27.23 21.00 -30.89
CA ASN A 539 -27.99 21.10 -32.14
C ASN A 539 -27.75 19.94 -33.10
N GLU A 540 -26.67 19.20 -32.90
CA GLU A 540 -26.22 18.10 -33.76
C GLU A 540 -26.08 16.83 -32.93
N LYS A 541 -26.14 15.67 -33.59
CA LYS A 541 -25.86 14.41 -32.88
C LYS A 541 -24.41 14.46 -32.36
N PRO A 542 -24.19 14.24 -31.05
CA PRO A 542 -22.83 14.21 -30.51
C PRO A 542 -22.03 13.05 -31.11
N LEU A 543 -20.76 13.32 -31.39
CA LEU A 543 -19.74 12.32 -31.72
C LEU A 543 -19.08 11.76 -30.46
N MET A 544 -19.13 12.51 -29.36
CA MET A 544 -18.56 12.15 -28.06
C MET A 544 -19.23 12.93 -26.93
N VAL A 545 -19.56 12.24 -25.85
CA VAL A 545 -19.85 12.83 -24.54
C VAL A 545 -18.90 12.19 -23.53
N SER A 546 -17.86 12.91 -23.11
CA SER A 546 -16.85 12.41 -22.16
C SER A 546 -17.13 12.92 -20.75
N PHE A 547 -17.08 12.03 -19.76
CA PHE A 547 -17.27 12.33 -18.35
C PHE A 547 -15.89 12.37 -17.68
N ASP A 548 -15.47 13.55 -17.22
CA ASP A 548 -14.10 13.79 -16.72
C ASP A 548 -13.01 13.36 -17.72
N GLY A 549 -13.13 13.78 -18.99
CA GLY A 549 -12.18 13.38 -20.05
C GLY A 549 -10.71 13.78 -19.77
N GLU A 550 -10.51 14.85 -18.99
CA GLU A 550 -9.19 15.29 -18.51
C GLU A 550 -8.63 14.41 -17.38
N GLY A 551 -9.47 13.59 -16.74
CA GLY A 551 -9.09 12.60 -15.73
C GLY A 551 -8.72 13.17 -14.37
N ALA A 552 -9.17 14.39 -14.03
CA ALA A 552 -8.78 15.10 -12.83
C ALA A 552 -9.42 14.54 -11.55
N LEU A 553 -10.54 13.83 -11.66
CA LEU A 553 -11.29 13.33 -10.50
C LEU A 553 -10.85 11.92 -10.12
N ILE A 554 -10.81 11.62 -8.81
CA ILE A 554 -10.59 10.26 -8.33
C ILE A 554 -11.94 9.56 -8.28
N ALA A 555 -12.34 8.93 -9.38
CA ALA A 555 -13.58 8.17 -9.48
C ALA A 555 -13.44 6.98 -10.45
N GLU A 556 -14.18 5.91 -10.21
CA GLU A 556 -14.44 4.87 -11.21
C GLU A 556 -15.71 5.23 -11.99
N VAL A 557 -15.68 5.07 -13.32
CA VAL A 557 -16.79 5.48 -14.20
C VAL A 557 -17.20 4.31 -15.08
N LYS A 558 -18.46 3.92 -14.97
CA LYS A 558 -19.14 3.01 -15.89
C LYS A 558 -20.02 3.81 -16.83
N PHE A 559 -19.61 3.89 -18.09
CA PHE A 559 -20.32 4.67 -19.10
C PHE A 559 -20.42 3.89 -20.41
N ASN A 560 -21.57 3.25 -20.62
CA ASN A 560 -21.81 2.44 -21.81
C ASN A 560 -21.95 3.33 -23.05
N LYS A 561 -21.11 3.08 -24.06
CA LYS A 561 -21.08 3.78 -25.35
C LYS A 561 -21.03 2.80 -26.51
N ASP A 562 -21.48 3.25 -27.68
CA ASP A 562 -21.30 2.47 -28.90
C ASP A 562 -19.85 2.55 -29.43
N ALA A 563 -19.50 1.65 -30.34
CA ALA A 563 -18.15 1.55 -30.87
C ALA A 563 -17.73 2.81 -31.65
N ASP A 564 -18.65 3.49 -32.35
CA ASP A 564 -18.30 4.65 -33.16
C ASP A 564 -17.96 5.86 -32.28
N GLU A 565 -18.73 6.07 -31.19
CA GLU A 565 -18.42 7.08 -30.17
C GLU A 565 -17.08 6.79 -29.48
N LEU A 566 -16.84 5.54 -29.07
CA LEU A 566 -15.57 5.18 -28.43
C LEU A 566 -14.37 5.31 -29.37
N ILE A 567 -14.51 4.96 -30.65
CA ILE A 567 -13.45 5.17 -31.66
C ILE A 567 -13.16 6.66 -31.83
N TYR A 568 -14.20 7.50 -31.85
CA TYR A 568 -14.00 8.95 -31.91
C TYR A 568 -13.29 9.46 -30.65
N GLN A 569 -13.73 9.04 -29.46
CA GLN A 569 -13.14 9.45 -28.19
C GLN A 569 -11.67 9.02 -28.07
N ALA A 570 -11.32 7.79 -28.43
CA ALA A 570 -9.95 7.26 -28.43
C ALA A 570 -8.98 8.11 -29.28
N LYS A 571 -9.50 8.84 -30.27
CA LYS A 571 -8.72 9.68 -31.18
C LYS A 571 -8.68 11.17 -30.76
N HIS A 572 -9.72 11.69 -30.12
CA HIS A 572 -9.93 13.14 -29.99
C HIS A 572 -10.03 13.69 -28.57
N ASP A 573 -10.19 12.84 -27.55
CA ASP A 573 -10.30 13.32 -26.16
C ASP A 573 -8.94 13.73 -25.57
N ALA A 574 -8.90 14.19 -24.31
CA ALA A 574 -7.65 14.32 -23.57
C ALA A 574 -7.05 12.93 -23.26
N VAL A 575 -5.75 12.86 -22.94
CA VAL A 575 -5.01 11.60 -22.77
C VAL A 575 -5.72 10.56 -21.90
N PRO A 576 -6.27 10.90 -20.70
CA PRO A 576 -6.98 9.91 -19.89
C PRO A 576 -8.27 9.40 -20.53
N GLY A 577 -9.09 10.30 -21.10
CA GLY A 577 -10.31 9.92 -21.83
C GLY A 577 -10.03 9.07 -23.08
N ARG A 578 -8.91 9.32 -23.78
CA ARG A 578 -8.46 8.49 -24.90
C ARG A 578 -8.07 7.08 -24.46
N ILE A 579 -7.27 6.98 -23.39
CA ILE A 579 -6.85 5.69 -22.82
C ILE A 579 -8.05 4.90 -22.30
N TRP A 580 -8.97 5.58 -21.59
CA TRP A 580 -10.22 4.97 -21.15
C TRP A 580 -11.01 4.40 -22.34
N ALA A 581 -11.21 5.17 -23.42
CA ALA A 581 -11.93 4.69 -24.60
C ALA A 581 -11.21 3.52 -25.32
N ILE A 582 -9.87 3.51 -25.35
CA ILE A 582 -9.08 2.38 -25.89
C ILE A 582 -9.33 1.09 -25.07
N ARG A 583 -9.34 1.20 -23.75
CA ARG A 583 -9.60 0.08 -22.83
C ARG A 583 -11.04 -0.45 -22.99
N GLU A 584 -12.01 0.45 -23.05
CA GLU A 584 -13.42 0.11 -23.27
C GLU A 584 -13.66 -0.58 -24.63
N LEU A 585 -13.07 -0.05 -25.71
CA LEU A 585 -13.14 -0.68 -27.04
C LEU A 585 -12.61 -2.11 -27.02
N SER A 586 -11.46 -2.30 -26.37
CA SER A 586 -10.77 -3.58 -26.36
C SER A 586 -11.43 -4.60 -25.44
N SER A 587 -12.16 -4.14 -24.43
CA SER A 587 -12.96 -4.96 -23.51
C SER A 587 -14.31 -5.35 -24.11
N HIS A 588 -15.05 -4.38 -24.68
CA HIS A 588 -16.44 -4.57 -25.12
C HIS A 588 -16.60 -4.91 -26.61
N PHE A 589 -15.63 -4.52 -27.45
CA PHE A 589 -15.65 -4.77 -28.89
C PHE A 589 -14.37 -5.47 -29.41
N PRO A 590 -13.86 -6.54 -28.74
CA PRO A 590 -12.57 -7.15 -29.06
C PRO A 590 -12.54 -7.83 -30.44
N VAL A 591 -13.66 -8.30 -30.96
CA VAL A 591 -13.72 -8.98 -32.27
C VAL A 591 -14.17 -8.07 -33.41
N ASP A 592 -14.41 -6.78 -33.14
CA ASP A 592 -14.77 -5.81 -34.17
C ASP A 592 -13.53 -5.39 -34.96
N ASN A 593 -13.56 -5.56 -36.28
CA ASN A 593 -12.48 -5.15 -37.17
C ASN A 593 -12.22 -3.63 -37.10
N ARG A 594 -13.23 -2.83 -36.78
CA ARG A 594 -13.09 -1.38 -36.58
C ARG A 594 -12.23 -1.05 -35.37
N THR A 595 -12.30 -1.85 -34.30
CA THR A 595 -11.45 -1.71 -33.12
C THR A 595 -9.98 -1.88 -33.48
N ALA A 596 -9.63 -2.99 -34.13
CA ALA A 596 -8.26 -3.24 -34.57
C ALA A 596 -7.73 -2.14 -35.51
N ALA A 597 -8.57 -1.67 -36.44
CA ALA A 597 -8.23 -0.59 -37.36
C ALA A 597 -7.98 0.74 -36.64
N ALA A 598 -8.86 1.12 -35.70
CA ALA A 598 -8.73 2.34 -34.92
C ALA A 598 -7.45 2.33 -34.05
N LEU A 599 -7.17 1.23 -33.36
CA LEU A 599 -5.95 1.09 -32.57
C LEU A 599 -4.69 1.12 -33.46
N SER A 600 -4.72 0.48 -34.62
CA SER A 600 -3.63 0.54 -35.60
C SER A 600 -3.37 1.97 -36.10
N GLU A 601 -4.42 2.75 -36.34
CA GLU A 601 -4.31 4.16 -36.75
C GLU A 601 -3.70 5.02 -35.64
N ILE A 602 -4.14 4.81 -34.39
CA ILE A 602 -3.56 5.49 -33.22
C ILE A 602 -2.07 5.18 -33.10
N ILE A 603 -1.66 3.92 -33.21
CA ILE A 603 -0.25 3.50 -33.16
C ILE A 603 0.58 4.19 -34.26
N ALA A 604 0.02 4.32 -35.47
CA ALA A 604 0.68 4.94 -36.61
C ALA A 604 0.68 6.49 -36.59
N SER A 605 -0.15 7.11 -35.73
CA SER A 605 -0.27 8.56 -35.62
C SER A 605 0.88 9.22 -34.87
N ASN A 606 0.84 10.56 -34.77
CA ASN A 606 1.71 11.38 -33.92
C ASN A 606 1.13 11.62 -32.51
N ALA A 607 0.16 10.81 -32.07
CA ALA A 607 -0.41 10.92 -30.73
C ALA A 607 0.66 10.77 -29.64
N PHE A 608 0.35 11.30 -28.44
CA PHE A 608 1.18 11.14 -27.25
C PHE A 608 1.55 9.67 -27.04
N TRP A 609 2.81 9.41 -26.68
CA TRP A 609 3.41 8.08 -26.66
C TRP A 609 2.58 7.09 -25.82
N ALA A 610 2.01 7.52 -24.68
CA ALA A 610 1.28 6.65 -23.78
C ALA A 610 -0.03 6.15 -24.41
N VAL A 611 -0.71 7.00 -25.19
CA VAL A 611 -1.90 6.59 -25.94
C VAL A 611 -1.55 5.54 -26.99
N ARG A 612 -0.40 5.70 -27.66
CA ARG A 612 0.09 4.75 -28.68
C ARG A 612 0.54 3.42 -28.04
N ALA A 613 1.20 3.48 -26.89
CA ALA A 613 1.62 2.31 -26.14
C ALA A 613 0.42 1.53 -25.57
N GLU A 614 -0.57 2.23 -25.02
CA GLU A 614 -1.83 1.64 -24.56
C GLU A 614 -2.60 0.98 -25.71
N ALA A 615 -2.68 1.63 -26.88
CA ALA A 615 -3.28 1.05 -28.07
C ALA A 615 -2.55 -0.24 -28.49
N ALA A 616 -1.21 -0.25 -28.48
CA ALA A 616 -0.41 -1.43 -28.77
C ALA A 616 -0.65 -2.56 -27.75
N LEU A 617 -0.71 -2.25 -26.45
CA LEU A 617 -1.01 -3.24 -25.42
C LEU A 617 -2.42 -3.83 -25.61
N SER A 618 -3.40 -2.97 -25.85
CA SER A 618 -4.82 -3.32 -25.90
C SER A 618 -5.18 -4.22 -27.08
N LEU A 619 -4.37 -4.23 -28.15
CA LEU A 619 -4.48 -5.23 -29.23
C LEU A 619 -4.42 -6.68 -28.74
N GLY A 620 -3.77 -6.93 -27.59
CA GLY A 620 -3.74 -8.24 -26.92
C GLY A 620 -5.12 -8.74 -26.46
N ALA A 621 -6.07 -7.85 -26.18
CA ALA A 621 -7.45 -8.24 -25.87
C ALA A 621 -8.28 -8.50 -27.14
N VAL A 622 -7.98 -7.80 -28.24
CA VAL A 622 -8.68 -7.89 -29.54
C VAL A 622 -8.44 -9.24 -30.23
N ARG A 623 -7.18 -9.70 -30.31
CA ARG A 623 -6.78 -11.04 -30.79
C ARG A 623 -7.25 -11.42 -32.21
N THR A 624 -7.50 -10.44 -33.07
CA THR A 624 -7.83 -10.68 -34.50
C THR A 624 -6.55 -10.73 -35.36
N PRO A 625 -6.60 -11.29 -36.58
CA PRO A 625 -5.47 -11.21 -37.52
C PRO A 625 -5.05 -9.76 -37.84
N ALA A 626 -6.01 -8.84 -37.91
CA ALA A 626 -5.74 -7.41 -38.07
C ALA A 626 -4.98 -6.85 -36.85
N ALA A 627 -5.35 -7.26 -35.63
CA ALA A 627 -4.65 -6.86 -34.42
C ALA A 627 -3.21 -7.41 -34.38
N GLN A 628 -3.01 -8.65 -34.80
CA GLN A 628 -1.67 -9.23 -34.94
C GLN A 628 -0.84 -8.41 -35.94
N GLN A 629 -1.40 -8.03 -37.09
CA GLN A 629 -0.70 -7.22 -38.08
C GLN A 629 -0.34 -5.83 -37.53
N ALA A 630 -1.23 -5.20 -36.78
CA ALA A 630 -0.96 -3.93 -36.12
C ALA A 630 0.18 -4.04 -35.08
N LEU A 631 0.27 -5.16 -34.35
CA LEU A 631 1.39 -5.44 -33.44
C LEU A 631 2.73 -5.54 -34.18
N GLU A 632 2.77 -6.11 -35.39
CA GLU A 632 4.01 -6.16 -36.19
C GLU A 632 4.54 -4.78 -36.56
N VAL A 633 3.63 -3.82 -36.74
CA VAL A 633 3.99 -2.41 -36.96
C VAL A 633 4.49 -1.79 -35.66
N ALA A 634 3.80 -2.03 -34.55
CA ALA A 634 4.17 -1.51 -33.23
C ALA A 634 5.55 -2.02 -32.76
N LEU A 635 5.90 -3.29 -33.03
CA LEU A 635 7.22 -3.87 -32.73
C LEU A 635 8.39 -3.20 -33.49
N LYS A 636 8.09 -2.43 -34.53
CA LYS A 636 9.07 -1.70 -35.36
C LYS A 636 9.03 -0.19 -35.10
N ALA A 637 8.25 0.28 -34.13
CA ALA A 637 8.15 1.69 -33.80
C ALA A 637 9.49 2.24 -33.29
N ASN A 638 9.82 3.48 -33.65
CA ASN A 638 11.04 4.16 -33.16
C ASN A 638 11.00 4.34 -31.63
N ASP A 639 9.83 4.67 -31.08
CA ASP A 639 9.62 4.82 -29.64
C ASP A 639 9.57 3.45 -28.95
N TYR A 640 10.50 3.21 -28.03
CA TYR A 640 10.63 1.94 -27.31
C TYR A 640 9.40 1.63 -26.45
N ARG A 641 8.67 2.64 -25.97
CA ARG A 641 7.50 2.47 -25.10
C ARG A 641 6.34 1.82 -25.87
N ILE A 642 6.23 2.13 -27.17
CA ILE A 642 5.27 1.49 -28.08
C ILE A 642 5.68 0.04 -28.34
N ARG A 643 6.98 -0.21 -28.59
CA ARG A 643 7.51 -1.57 -28.76
C ARG A 643 7.26 -2.42 -27.51
N LYS A 644 7.47 -1.86 -26.31
CA LYS A 644 7.18 -2.51 -25.02
C LYS A 644 5.70 -2.85 -24.86
N GLY A 645 4.80 -1.92 -25.17
CA GLY A 645 3.35 -2.21 -25.20
C GLY A 645 3.01 -3.38 -26.13
N ALA A 646 3.61 -3.43 -27.31
CA ALA A 646 3.43 -4.53 -28.25
C ALA A 646 3.98 -5.87 -27.73
N VAL A 647 5.17 -5.86 -27.13
CA VAL A 647 5.81 -7.02 -26.50
C VAL A 647 4.90 -7.65 -25.44
N LEU A 648 4.30 -6.83 -24.58
CA LEU A 648 3.42 -7.29 -23.50
C LEU A 648 2.05 -7.77 -24.00
N ALA A 649 1.62 -7.34 -25.19
CA ALA A 649 0.40 -7.84 -25.83
C ALA A 649 0.57 -9.25 -26.44
N LEU A 650 1.78 -9.59 -26.91
CA LEU A 650 2.05 -10.82 -27.67
C LEU A 650 1.63 -12.13 -26.97
N PRO A 651 1.81 -12.33 -25.65
CA PRO A 651 1.42 -13.57 -24.98
C PRO A 651 -0.05 -13.94 -25.19
N LYS A 652 -0.94 -12.97 -25.41
CA LYS A 652 -2.37 -13.19 -25.65
C LYS A 652 -2.69 -13.83 -27.01
N PHE A 653 -1.73 -13.86 -27.95
CA PHE A 653 -1.86 -14.53 -29.25
C PHE A 653 -1.36 -15.98 -29.24
N GLY A 654 -0.90 -16.48 -28.08
CA GLY A 654 -0.41 -17.85 -27.90
C GLY A 654 1.04 -18.05 -28.37
N ALA A 655 1.66 -19.10 -27.85
CA ALA A 655 3.09 -19.40 -28.02
C ALA A 655 3.55 -19.42 -29.48
N ALA A 656 2.81 -20.04 -30.39
CA ALA A 656 3.18 -20.19 -31.80
C ALA A 656 3.40 -18.84 -32.52
N ILE A 657 2.65 -17.82 -32.11
CA ILE A 657 2.79 -16.46 -32.65
C ILE A 657 3.82 -15.68 -31.81
N ALA A 658 3.68 -15.69 -30.50
CA ALA A 658 4.45 -14.84 -29.59
C ALA A 658 5.94 -15.20 -29.56
N GLU A 659 6.27 -16.49 -29.41
CA GLU A 659 7.63 -16.96 -29.17
C GLU A 659 8.67 -16.51 -30.21
N PRO A 660 8.48 -16.71 -31.53
CA PRO A 660 9.48 -16.29 -32.52
C PRO A 660 9.70 -14.78 -32.52
N ARG A 661 8.66 -13.99 -32.28
CA ARG A 661 8.72 -12.52 -32.24
C ARG A 661 9.46 -12.04 -31.00
N LEU A 662 9.11 -12.59 -29.84
CA LEU A 662 9.76 -12.25 -28.57
C LEU A 662 11.24 -12.63 -28.58
N LYS A 663 11.60 -13.83 -29.09
CA LYS A 663 13.00 -14.22 -29.27
C LYS A 663 13.76 -13.27 -30.20
N GLN A 664 13.11 -12.79 -31.26
CA GLN A 664 13.70 -11.80 -32.16
C GLN A 664 13.92 -10.46 -31.46
N VAL A 665 12.95 -9.97 -30.68
CA VAL A 665 13.08 -8.73 -29.89
C VAL A 665 14.23 -8.86 -28.89
N ILE A 666 14.28 -9.94 -28.11
CA ILE A 666 15.34 -10.20 -27.13
C ILE A 666 16.73 -10.15 -27.79
N THR A 667 16.84 -10.66 -29.02
CA THR A 667 18.12 -10.73 -29.74
C THR A 667 18.51 -9.39 -30.39
N LYS A 668 17.53 -8.63 -30.92
CA LYS A 668 17.80 -7.50 -31.83
C LYS A 668 17.52 -6.12 -31.23
N ASP A 669 16.63 -6.00 -30.25
CA ASP A 669 16.33 -4.70 -29.65
C ASP A 669 17.53 -4.23 -28.83
N THR A 670 17.84 -2.94 -28.97
CA THR A 670 18.95 -2.28 -28.29
C THR A 670 18.52 -1.69 -26.96
N HIS A 671 17.21 -1.49 -26.76
CA HIS A 671 16.67 -0.92 -25.55
C HIS A 671 16.42 -2.03 -24.51
N THR A 672 17.18 -1.97 -23.42
CA THR A 672 17.24 -3.03 -22.40
C THR A 672 15.91 -3.27 -21.69
N ASP A 673 15.11 -2.23 -21.44
CA ASP A 673 13.75 -2.40 -20.87
C ASP A 673 12.79 -3.16 -21.81
N VAL A 674 12.90 -2.99 -23.13
CA VAL A 674 12.10 -3.76 -24.10
C VAL A 674 12.54 -5.23 -24.09
N VAL A 675 13.86 -5.45 -24.00
CA VAL A 675 14.43 -6.80 -23.89
C VAL A 675 13.99 -7.49 -22.60
N ALA A 676 14.04 -6.80 -21.45
CA ALA A 676 13.60 -7.31 -20.17
C ALA A 676 12.11 -7.68 -20.18
N ALA A 677 11.24 -6.79 -20.70
CA ALA A 677 9.82 -7.07 -20.89
C ALA A 677 9.59 -8.26 -21.81
N ALA A 678 10.38 -8.40 -22.88
CA ALA A 678 10.26 -9.50 -23.82
C ALA A 678 10.66 -10.85 -23.21
N ILE A 679 11.63 -10.87 -22.30
CA ILE A 679 12.02 -12.08 -21.55
C ILE A 679 10.87 -12.57 -20.66
N LEU A 680 10.24 -11.66 -19.92
CA LEU A 680 9.08 -11.98 -19.06
C LEU A 680 7.87 -12.42 -19.90
N ALA A 681 7.54 -11.66 -20.95
CA ALA A 681 6.47 -11.99 -21.89
C ALA A 681 6.70 -13.35 -22.56
N LEU A 682 7.97 -13.70 -22.88
CA LEU A 682 8.31 -14.99 -23.46
C LEU A 682 8.01 -16.12 -22.48
N ALA A 683 8.39 -15.97 -21.21
CA ALA A 683 8.08 -16.95 -20.17
C ALA A 683 6.57 -17.12 -19.94
N GLN A 684 5.81 -16.03 -19.95
CA GLN A 684 4.36 -16.05 -19.84
C GLN A 684 3.68 -16.71 -21.07
N ALA A 685 4.17 -16.42 -22.28
CA ALA A 685 3.58 -16.92 -23.52
C ALA A 685 3.80 -18.43 -23.71
N ASN A 686 4.94 -18.95 -23.26
CA ASN A 686 5.25 -20.38 -23.29
C ASN A 686 5.92 -20.83 -21.98
N PRO A 687 5.12 -21.13 -20.94
CA PRO A 687 5.64 -21.58 -19.64
C PRO A 687 6.40 -22.90 -19.69
N LYS A 688 6.23 -23.70 -20.77
CA LYS A 688 6.87 -25.01 -20.95
C LYS A 688 8.09 -24.98 -21.86
N GLN A 689 8.53 -23.81 -22.31
CA GLN A 689 9.68 -23.72 -23.21
C GLN A 689 10.98 -24.17 -22.54
N ASP A 690 11.96 -24.55 -23.36
CA ASP A 690 13.33 -24.76 -22.89
C ASP A 690 13.90 -23.44 -22.30
N PRO A 691 14.30 -23.41 -21.01
CA PRO A 691 14.83 -22.21 -20.38
C PRO A 691 16.20 -21.80 -20.93
N SER A 692 16.88 -22.65 -21.72
CA SER A 692 18.24 -22.38 -22.21
C SER A 692 18.35 -21.06 -22.99
N PHE A 693 17.29 -20.65 -23.70
CA PHE A 693 17.28 -19.38 -24.43
C PHE A 693 17.36 -18.17 -23.49
N ILE A 694 16.56 -18.19 -22.42
CA ILE A 694 16.54 -17.14 -21.40
C ILE A 694 17.83 -17.19 -20.58
N ALA A 695 18.31 -18.38 -20.22
CA ALA A 695 19.57 -18.57 -19.50
C ALA A 695 20.79 -17.98 -20.23
N ARG A 696 20.82 -18.01 -21.57
CA ARG A 696 21.88 -17.36 -22.36
C ARG A 696 21.90 -15.83 -22.26
N GLN A 697 20.84 -15.20 -21.73
CA GLN A 697 20.78 -13.74 -21.53
C GLN A 697 21.28 -13.29 -20.16
N LEU A 698 21.48 -14.22 -19.22
CA LEU A 698 22.06 -13.90 -17.90
C LEU A 698 23.43 -13.24 -18.04
N GLY A 699 23.70 -12.21 -17.24
CA GLY A 699 24.96 -11.47 -17.27
C GLY A 699 25.12 -10.54 -18.49
N ARG A 700 24.10 -10.42 -19.36
CA ARG A 700 24.10 -9.41 -20.41
C ARG A 700 24.09 -8.02 -19.77
N LYS A 701 25.09 -7.20 -20.11
CA LYS A 701 25.21 -5.83 -19.61
C LYS A 701 23.92 -5.06 -19.88
N SER A 702 23.37 -4.49 -18.82
CA SER A 702 22.17 -3.65 -18.84
C SER A 702 22.22 -2.70 -17.65
N TRP A 703 21.35 -1.69 -17.65
CA TRP A 703 21.29 -0.77 -16.54
C TRP A 703 20.83 -1.51 -15.28
N TYR A 704 21.61 -1.39 -14.20
CA TYR A 704 21.35 -1.99 -12.89
C TYR A 704 20.94 -3.48 -12.92
N ASP A 705 21.51 -4.24 -13.87
CA ASP A 705 21.24 -5.68 -14.07
C ASP A 705 19.77 -6.05 -14.40
N GLU A 706 18.99 -5.13 -14.97
CA GLU A 706 17.55 -5.36 -15.26
C GLU A 706 17.29 -6.61 -16.15
N ILE A 707 18.18 -6.93 -17.10
CA ILE A 707 18.05 -8.14 -17.93
C ILE A 707 18.26 -9.39 -17.08
N THR A 708 19.24 -9.37 -16.17
CA THR A 708 19.49 -10.49 -15.24
C THR A 708 18.28 -10.67 -14.32
N ILE A 709 17.73 -9.58 -13.77
CA ILE A 709 16.52 -9.60 -12.95
C ILE A 709 15.35 -10.23 -13.73
N ALA A 710 15.14 -9.81 -14.98
CA ALA A 710 14.09 -10.35 -15.84
C ALA A 710 14.26 -11.85 -16.10
N CYS A 711 15.48 -12.32 -16.37
CA CYS A 711 15.79 -13.75 -16.54
C CYS A 711 15.46 -14.56 -15.29
N VAL A 712 15.92 -14.10 -14.12
CA VAL A 712 15.70 -14.80 -12.85
C VAL A 712 14.21 -14.90 -12.52
N ARG A 713 13.46 -13.80 -12.69
CA ARG A 713 12.00 -13.80 -12.54
C ARG A 713 11.31 -14.71 -13.55
N ALA A 714 11.75 -14.69 -14.81
CA ALA A 714 11.23 -15.55 -15.86
C ALA A 714 11.38 -17.04 -15.50
N PHE A 715 12.46 -17.46 -14.85
CA PHE A 715 12.60 -18.85 -14.42
C PHE A 715 11.55 -19.25 -13.37
N GLY A 716 11.19 -18.34 -12.46
CA GLY A 716 10.07 -18.53 -11.53
C GLY A 716 8.74 -18.74 -12.26
N VAL A 717 8.47 -17.91 -13.29
CA VAL A 717 7.27 -18.04 -14.14
C VAL A 717 7.23 -19.38 -14.90
N LEU A 718 8.36 -19.85 -15.41
CA LEU A 718 8.46 -21.15 -16.10
C LEU A 718 8.24 -22.34 -15.15
N LYS A 719 8.37 -22.16 -13.83
CA LYS A 719 8.32 -23.21 -12.81
C LYS A 719 9.20 -24.43 -13.15
N ASN A 720 10.37 -24.19 -13.75
CA ASN A 720 11.25 -25.26 -14.23
C ASN A 720 12.33 -25.59 -13.19
N ALA A 721 12.22 -26.78 -12.58
CA ALA A 721 13.12 -27.25 -11.52
C ALA A 721 14.61 -27.29 -11.93
N SER A 722 14.92 -27.46 -13.22
CA SER A 722 16.33 -27.48 -13.69
C SER A 722 17.05 -26.14 -13.49
N MET A 723 16.29 -25.03 -13.40
CA MET A 723 16.85 -23.70 -13.19
C MET A 723 17.08 -23.36 -11.70
N LEU A 724 16.64 -24.22 -10.78
CA LEU A 724 16.74 -23.95 -9.34
C LEU A 724 18.18 -23.64 -8.90
N ALA A 725 19.16 -24.43 -9.35
CA ALA A 725 20.58 -24.19 -9.02
C ALA A 725 21.08 -22.83 -9.56
N THR A 726 20.58 -22.41 -10.73
CA THR A 726 20.91 -21.10 -11.29
C THR A 726 20.30 -19.99 -10.45
N ILE A 727 19.00 -20.07 -10.12
CA ILE A 727 18.30 -19.11 -9.26
C ILE A 727 19.03 -18.97 -7.92
N LYS A 728 19.37 -20.09 -7.26
CA LYS A 728 20.13 -20.09 -6.00
C LYS A 728 21.43 -19.29 -6.11
N SER A 729 22.19 -19.48 -7.18
CA SER A 729 23.48 -18.77 -7.33
C SER A 729 23.37 -17.25 -7.44
N TYR A 730 22.20 -16.70 -7.77
CA TYR A 730 21.96 -15.26 -7.87
C TYR A 730 21.48 -14.63 -6.55
N SER A 731 21.29 -15.40 -5.47
CA SER A 731 21.03 -14.86 -4.13
C SER A 731 22.31 -14.50 -3.35
N ASP A 732 23.48 -14.84 -3.90
CA ASP A 732 24.82 -14.56 -3.34
C ASP A 732 25.10 -13.06 -3.10
N ASP A 733 25.95 -12.75 -2.11
CA ASP A 733 26.34 -11.39 -1.74
C ASP A 733 27.10 -10.59 -2.82
N ARG A 734 27.57 -11.25 -3.89
CA ARG A 734 28.29 -10.60 -5.01
C ARG A 734 27.37 -9.84 -5.96
N TYR A 735 26.06 -10.07 -5.89
CA TYR A 735 25.08 -9.38 -6.73
C TYR A 735 24.43 -8.23 -5.98
N ASN A 736 23.94 -7.24 -6.72
CA ASN A 736 23.15 -6.17 -6.15
C ASN A 736 21.87 -6.71 -5.49
N GLN A 737 21.32 -5.96 -4.55
CA GLN A 737 20.18 -6.41 -3.75
C GLN A 737 18.93 -6.75 -4.57
N ASP A 738 18.66 -6.08 -5.69
CA ASP A 738 17.44 -6.30 -6.48
C ASP A 738 17.50 -7.63 -7.26
N VAL A 739 18.69 -8.00 -7.75
CA VAL A 739 18.97 -9.33 -8.31
C VAL A 739 18.75 -10.41 -7.26
N ARG A 740 19.27 -10.19 -6.04
CA ARG A 740 19.14 -11.14 -4.93
C ARG A 740 17.70 -11.32 -4.49
N LEU A 741 16.92 -10.24 -4.38
CA LEU A 741 15.49 -10.28 -4.07
C LEU A 741 14.71 -11.05 -5.14
N ALA A 742 14.98 -10.79 -6.41
CA ALA A 742 14.38 -11.53 -7.52
C ALA A 742 14.71 -13.03 -7.45
N ALA A 743 15.95 -13.38 -7.09
CA ALA A 743 16.39 -14.77 -6.93
C ALA A 743 15.71 -15.46 -5.74
N LEU A 744 15.63 -14.80 -4.59
CA LEU A 744 14.96 -15.33 -3.40
C LEU A 744 13.48 -15.57 -3.68
N GLN A 745 12.78 -14.62 -4.30
CA GLN A 745 11.37 -14.78 -4.67
C GLN A 745 11.19 -15.93 -5.66
N GLY A 746 12.00 -15.99 -6.73
CA GLY A 746 11.94 -17.08 -7.70
C GLY A 746 12.24 -18.45 -7.09
N TRP A 747 13.12 -18.50 -6.08
CA TRP A 747 13.39 -19.72 -5.32
C TRP A 747 12.17 -20.12 -4.47
N ALA A 748 11.56 -19.18 -3.75
CA ALA A 748 10.35 -19.41 -2.98
C ALA A 748 9.18 -19.88 -3.85
N ASP A 749 9.00 -19.29 -5.02
CA ASP A 749 7.94 -19.68 -5.96
C ASP A 749 8.12 -21.10 -6.52
N LEU A 750 9.37 -21.52 -6.73
CA LEU A 750 9.71 -22.81 -7.34
C LEU A 750 9.83 -23.95 -6.32
N ALA A 751 10.37 -23.66 -5.14
CA ALA A 751 10.66 -24.64 -4.10
C ALA A 751 10.39 -24.05 -2.69
N PRO A 752 9.12 -23.74 -2.36
CA PRO A 752 8.76 -23.07 -1.11
C PRO A 752 9.09 -23.87 0.15
N ALA A 753 9.26 -25.20 0.04
CA ALA A 753 9.60 -26.10 1.14
C ALA A 753 11.11 -26.47 1.19
N ASP A 754 11.96 -25.83 0.38
CA ASP A 754 13.40 -26.10 0.38
C ASP A 754 14.04 -25.63 1.70
N LYS A 755 14.65 -26.56 2.44
CA LYS A 755 15.31 -26.27 3.72
C LYS A 755 16.47 -25.30 3.58
N GLU A 756 17.16 -25.30 2.44
CA GLU A 756 18.26 -24.37 2.19
C GLU A 756 17.74 -22.94 1.96
N LEU A 757 16.56 -22.79 1.34
CA LEU A 757 15.88 -21.50 1.25
C LEU A 757 15.52 -20.98 2.64
N HIS A 758 14.85 -21.82 3.45
CA HIS A 758 14.44 -21.43 4.80
C HIS A 758 15.63 -21.00 5.64
N LYS A 759 16.74 -21.76 5.58
CA LYS A 759 17.99 -21.38 6.24
C LYS A 759 18.53 -20.04 5.72
N THR A 760 18.59 -19.85 4.40
CA THR A 760 19.07 -18.61 3.80
C THR A 760 18.23 -17.41 4.24
N LEU A 761 16.90 -17.55 4.24
CA LEU A 761 15.99 -16.51 4.72
C LEU A 761 16.18 -16.22 6.21
N LEU A 762 16.36 -17.26 7.04
CA LEU A 762 16.69 -17.10 8.46
C LEU A 762 18.00 -16.35 8.68
N ASP A 763 19.05 -16.67 7.93
CA ASP A 763 20.33 -15.97 8.00
C ASP A 763 20.17 -14.50 7.57
N LEU A 764 19.37 -14.24 6.54
CA LEU A 764 19.07 -12.88 6.05
C LEU A 764 18.22 -12.04 7.02
N THR A 765 17.55 -12.62 8.02
CA THR A 765 16.90 -11.82 9.07
C THR A 765 17.88 -10.99 9.91
N HIS A 766 19.19 -11.25 9.79
CA HIS A 766 20.29 -10.47 10.38
C HIS A 766 21.16 -9.82 9.31
N SER A 767 20.66 -9.79 8.06
CA SER A 767 21.35 -9.14 6.96
C SER A 767 21.65 -7.70 7.34
N PRO A 768 22.88 -7.22 7.09
CA PRO A 768 23.12 -5.80 7.22
C PRO A 768 22.21 -5.03 6.25
N VAL A 769 21.94 -5.56 5.06
CA VAL A 769 21.12 -4.93 3.99
C VAL A 769 19.64 -4.93 4.38
N TYR A 770 19.11 -3.74 4.67
CA TYR A 770 17.77 -3.53 5.21
C TYR A 770 16.65 -4.13 4.34
N ALA A 771 16.67 -3.90 3.03
CA ALA A 771 15.67 -4.44 2.12
C ALA A 771 15.66 -5.99 2.10
N LEU A 772 16.83 -6.63 2.12
CA LEU A 772 16.93 -8.09 2.19
C LEU A 772 16.44 -8.62 3.54
N GLN A 773 16.72 -7.91 4.63
CA GLN A 773 16.24 -8.25 5.95
C GLN A 773 14.71 -8.22 6.01
N GLN A 774 14.10 -7.11 5.60
CA GLN A 774 12.64 -6.95 5.55
C GLN A 774 11.98 -8.01 4.66
N SER A 775 12.49 -8.19 3.43
CA SER A 775 11.94 -9.21 2.54
C SER A 775 12.09 -10.62 3.10
N ALA A 776 13.22 -10.96 3.73
CA ALA A 776 13.39 -12.27 4.33
C ALA A 776 12.39 -12.53 5.46
N ILE A 777 12.17 -11.56 6.35
CA ILE A 777 11.18 -11.63 7.43
C ILE A 777 9.76 -11.82 6.85
N GLY A 778 9.39 -11.01 5.84
CA GLY A 778 8.10 -11.14 5.15
C GLY A 778 7.92 -12.49 4.45
N MET A 779 8.96 -12.98 3.77
CA MET A 779 8.95 -14.27 3.07
C MET A 779 8.80 -15.44 4.05
N LEU A 780 9.54 -15.44 5.17
CA LEU A 780 9.40 -16.46 6.22
C LEU A 780 7.97 -16.54 6.75
N GLY A 781 7.33 -15.39 6.95
CA GLY A 781 5.91 -15.30 7.32
C GLY A 781 4.99 -15.87 6.25
N SER A 782 5.17 -15.46 4.99
CA SER A 782 4.34 -15.94 3.86
C SER A 782 4.48 -17.45 3.61
N LEU A 783 5.67 -18.00 3.82
CA LEU A 783 5.98 -19.43 3.68
C LEU A 783 5.60 -20.25 4.92
N GLN A 784 5.16 -19.59 6.01
CA GLN A 784 4.80 -20.23 7.28
C GLN A 784 5.91 -21.14 7.84
N VAL A 785 7.16 -20.68 7.79
CA VAL A 785 8.32 -21.46 8.26
C VAL A 785 8.28 -21.58 9.78
N LYS A 786 7.83 -22.72 10.32
CA LYS A 786 7.65 -22.94 11.76
C LYS A 786 8.90 -22.64 12.60
N ASP A 787 10.07 -23.05 12.11
CA ASP A 787 11.36 -22.84 12.78
C ASP A 787 11.76 -21.36 12.87
N ALA A 788 11.11 -20.48 12.09
CA ALA A 788 11.36 -19.04 12.14
C ALA A 788 10.68 -18.35 13.32
N THR A 789 9.65 -18.94 13.93
CA THR A 789 8.82 -18.29 14.96
C THR A 789 9.65 -17.71 16.11
N ALA A 790 10.53 -18.51 16.71
CA ALA A 790 11.38 -18.04 17.82
C ALA A 790 12.35 -16.93 17.37
N ARG A 791 12.84 -17.00 16.13
CA ARG A 791 13.75 -15.99 15.56
C ARG A 791 13.04 -14.66 15.29
N LEU A 792 11.84 -14.74 14.71
CA LEU A 792 10.99 -13.58 14.43
C LEU A 792 10.52 -12.92 15.73
N GLN A 793 10.14 -13.70 16.74
CA GLN A 793 9.80 -13.21 18.07
C GLN A 793 10.97 -12.47 18.72
N ALA A 794 12.19 -13.04 18.65
CA ALA A 794 13.38 -12.37 19.16
C ALA A 794 13.70 -11.06 18.42
N ILE A 795 13.39 -10.95 17.13
CA ILE A 795 13.54 -9.69 16.37
C ILE A 795 12.55 -8.65 16.89
N VAL A 796 11.28 -9.02 17.06
CA VAL A 796 10.25 -8.11 17.62
C VAL A 796 10.65 -7.62 19.02
N GLU A 797 11.22 -8.48 19.85
CA GLU A 797 11.66 -8.13 21.20
C GLU A 797 12.96 -7.29 21.25
N ALA A 798 13.87 -7.51 20.29
CA ALA A 798 15.19 -6.87 20.29
C ALA A 798 15.26 -5.59 19.45
N VAL A 799 14.38 -5.43 18.46
CA VAL A 799 14.47 -4.37 17.46
C VAL A 799 13.43 -3.29 17.74
N ALA A 800 13.90 -2.08 18.02
CA ALA A 800 13.04 -0.90 18.19
C ALA A 800 12.55 -0.30 16.84
N ASP A 801 12.81 -0.98 15.72
CA ASP A 801 12.28 -0.61 14.40
C ASP A 801 10.96 -1.35 14.15
N ALA A 802 9.85 -0.61 14.26
CA ALA A 802 8.50 -1.11 13.99
C ALA A 802 8.30 -1.60 12.54
N ASN A 803 9.20 -1.26 11.61
CA ASN A 803 9.15 -1.78 10.24
C ASN A 803 9.78 -3.18 10.10
N LEU A 804 10.52 -3.65 11.12
CA LEU A 804 11.06 -5.01 11.20
C LEU A 804 10.20 -5.94 12.06
N SER A 805 9.22 -5.40 12.80
CA SER A 805 8.13 -6.19 13.35
C SER A 805 7.15 -6.56 12.25
N VAL A 806 7.22 -7.81 11.78
CA VAL A 806 6.09 -8.40 11.09
C VAL A 806 5.01 -8.61 12.13
N PRO A 807 3.78 -8.09 11.95
CA PRO A 807 2.66 -8.56 12.75
C PRO A 807 2.70 -10.07 12.61
N VAL A 808 2.88 -10.79 13.71
CA VAL A 808 2.66 -12.23 13.69
C VAL A 808 1.27 -12.36 13.08
N ASN A 809 1.21 -12.96 11.89
CA ASN A 809 -0.04 -13.17 11.20
C ASN A 809 -0.71 -14.25 12.02
N ASN A 810 -1.34 -13.84 13.12
CA ASN A 810 -1.91 -14.72 14.13
C ASN A 810 -2.82 -15.64 13.35
N GLY A 811 -2.53 -16.94 13.46
CA GLY A 811 -3.14 -17.96 12.64
C GLY A 811 -4.66 -17.79 12.56
N PHE A 812 -5.23 -18.27 11.46
CA PHE A 812 -6.65 -18.52 11.27
C PHE A 812 -7.55 -18.20 12.48
N HIS A 813 -8.10 -16.98 12.53
CA HIS A 813 -9.08 -16.62 13.55
C HIS A 813 -10.45 -17.20 13.15
N PRO A 814 -11.00 -18.18 13.88
CA PRO A 814 -12.28 -18.77 13.55
C PRO A 814 -13.39 -17.72 13.67
N ARG A 815 -14.38 -17.76 12.77
CA ARG A 815 -15.53 -16.85 12.83
C ARG A 815 -16.41 -17.20 14.02
N ILE A 816 -16.73 -16.22 14.87
CA ILE A 816 -17.53 -16.46 16.08
C ILE A 816 -19.01 -16.18 15.81
N LYS A 817 -19.87 -17.18 16.03
CA LYS A 817 -21.33 -17.09 16.05
C LYS A 817 -21.81 -17.06 17.49
N ILE A 818 -22.55 -16.02 17.88
CA ILE A 818 -23.22 -15.96 19.19
C ILE A 818 -24.66 -16.40 19.02
N CYS A 819 -25.04 -17.51 19.66
CA CYS A 819 -26.37 -18.11 19.55
C CYS A 819 -27.31 -17.68 20.69
N CYS A 820 -28.59 -18.00 20.55
CA CYS A 820 -29.64 -17.74 21.53
C CYS A 820 -29.96 -16.24 21.75
N ILE A 821 -29.71 -15.38 20.75
CA ILE A 821 -29.89 -13.93 20.86
C ILE A 821 -31.37 -13.61 21.14
N ALA A 822 -31.63 -13.02 22.31
CA ALA A 822 -32.98 -12.84 22.82
C ALA A 822 -33.56 -11.43 22.60
N SER A 823 -32.75 -10.47 22.14
CA SER A 823 -33.17 -9.08 21.90
C SER A 823 -32.22 -8.35 20.96
N LEU A 824 -32.65 -7.19 20.45
CA LEU A 824 -31.79 -6.30 19.65
C LEU A 824 -30.57 -5.80 20.44
N ALA A 825 -30.70 -5.60 21.75
CA ALA A 825 -29.57 -5.21 22.61
C ALA A 825 -28.51 -6.32 22.70
N GLU A 826 -28.91 -7.59 22.84
CA GLU A 826 -27.97 -8.72 22.80
C GLU A 826 -27.29 -8.85 21.43
N ALA A 827 -28.03 -8.60 20.34
CA ALA A 827 -27.48 -8.61 18.98
C ALA A 827 -26.38 -7.54 18.83
N GLN A 828 -26.66 -6.31 19.26
CA GLN A 828 -25.72 -5.20 19.22
C GLN A 828 -24.48 -5.46 20.09
N LEU A 829 -24.68 -6.00 21.29
CA LEU A 829 -23.59 -6.37 22.20
C LEU A 829 -22.68 -7.44 21.58
N ALA A 830 -23.26 -8.51 21.02
CA ALA A 830 -22.50 -9.55 20.33
C ALA A 830 -21.69 -8.99 19.14
N ILE A 831 -22.31 -8.13 18.31
CA ILE A 831 -21.65 -7.48 17.18
C ILE A 831 -20.51 -6.58 17.65
N HIS A 832 -20.72 -5.80 18.71
CA HIS A 832 -19.72 -4.90 19.28
C HIS A 832 -18.43 -5.64 19.68
N TYR A 833 -18.56 -6.84 20.26
CA TYR A 833 -17.41 -7.67 20.63
C TYR A 833 -16.78 -8.43 19.45
N GLY A 834 -17.37 -8.38 18.26
CA GLY A 834 -16.81 -8.95 17.03
C GLY A 834 -17.49 -10.23 16.52
N ALA A 835 -18.74 -10.50 16.92
CA ALA A 835 -19.49 -11.62 16.38
C ALA A 835 -19.63 -11.53 14.85
N SER A 836 -19.23 -12.59 14.15
CA SER A 836 -19.39 -12.74 12.70
C SER A 836 -20.77 -13.28 12.31
N ALA A 837 -21.50 -13.84 13.27
CA ALA A 837 -22.84 -14.36 13.06
C ALA A 837 -23.69 -14.33 14.35
N LEU A 838 -25.00 -14.24 14.19
CA LEU A 838 -25.99 -14.25 15.26
C LEU A 838 -26.97 -15.41 15.06
N GLY A 839 -27.15 -16.25 16.09
CA GLY A 839 -28.12 -17.34 16.10
C GLY A 839 -29.47 -16.89 16.67
N LEU A 840 -30.49 -16.92 15.83
CA LEU A 840 -31.88 -16.54 16.12
C LEU A 840 -32.74 -17.80 16.18
N VAL A 841 -33.14 -18.18 17.39
CA VAL A 841 -33.76 -19.47 17.67
C VAL A 841 -35.27 -19.36 17.54
N SER A 842 -35.84 -20.02 16.52
CA SER A 842 -37.29 -20.14 16.36
C SER A 842 -37.86 -21.23 17.27
N GLU A 843 -39.17 -21.49 17.18
CA GLU A 843 -39.83 -22.56 17.91
C GLU A 843 -39.07 -23.90 17.72
N MET A 844 -38.71 -24.53 18.84
CA MET A 844 -37.93 -25.77 18.88
C MET A 844 -38.40 -26.67 20.04
N PRO A 845 -38.31 -28.01 19.92
CA PRO A 845 -38.77 -28.95 20.93
C PRO A 845 -37.94 -28.94 22.22
N SER A 846 -36.68 -28.52 22.16
CA SER A 846 -35.78 -28.32 23.29
C SER A 846 -34.64 -27.38 22.88
N GLY A 847 -33.94 -26.80 23.85
CA GLY A 847 -32.85 -25.83 23.61
C GLY A 847 -33.19 -24.41 24.11
N PRO A 848 -32.19 -23.61 24.50
CA PRO A 848 -32.42 -22.27 25.05
C PRO A 848 -32.60 -21.20 23.96
N GLY A 849 -33.20 -20.06 24.33
CA GLY A 849 -33.16 -18.84 23.52
C GLY A 849 -34.26 -18.66 22.49
N VAL A 850 -35.35 -19.45 22.57
CA VAL A 850 -36.51 -19.33 21.67
C VAL A 850 -37.11 -17.92 21.75
N ILE A 851 -37.28 -17.30 20.58
CA ILE A 851 -37.94 -16.00 20.42
C ILE A 851 -39.01 -16.06 19.33
N ALA A 852 -39.97 -15.14 19.39
CA ALA A 852 -41.03 -15.06 18.38
C ALA A 852 -40.46 -14.72 17.00
N GLU A 853 -40.99 -15.33 15.93
CA GLU A 853 -40.56 -15.07 14.53
C GLU A 853 -40.59 -13.57 14.15
N LYS A 854 -41.52 -12.80 14.74
CA LYS A 854 -41.58 -11.35 14.57
C LYS A 854 -40.31 -10.65 15.10
N LEU A 855 -39.81 -11.08 16.26
CA LEU A 855 -38.58 -10.55 16.84
C LEU A 855 -37.35 -11.03 16.06
N ILE A 856 -37.37 -12.25 15.50
CA ILE A 856 -36.34 -12.73 14.57
C ILE A 856 -36.25 -11.81 13.35
N ALA A 857 -37.40 -11.48 12.74
CA ALA A 857 -37.46 -10.57 11.60
C ALA A 857 -36.94 -9.17 11.93
N GLU A 858 -37.31 -8.64 13.10
CA GLU A 858 -36.82 -7.37 13.59
C GLU A 858 -35.30 -7.37 13.77
N ILE A 859 -34.72 -8.38 14.43
CA ILE A 859 -33.28 -8.47 14.64
C ILE A 859 -32.56 -8.64 13.30
N ALA A 860 -33.01 -9.56 12.44
CA ALA A 860 -32.41 -9.85 11.14
C ALA A 860 -32.32 -8.59 10.24
N ALA A 861 -33.35 -7.73 10.27
CA ALA A 861 -33.36 -6.48 9.52
C ALA A 861 -32.34 -5.44 10.02
N HIS A 862 -31.86 -5.55 11.26
CA HIS A 862 -30.88 -4.65 11.88
C HIS A 862 -29.47 -5.23 11.94
N VAL A 863 -29.25 -6.46 11.43
CA VAL A 863 -27.91 -7.05 11.34
C VAL A 863 -27.13 -6.36 10.20
N PRO A 864 -25.94 -5.81 10.46
CA PRO A 864 -25.18 -5.09 9.44
C PRO A 864 -24.65 -6.03 8.35
N PRO A 865 -24.45 -5.53 7.11
CA PRO A 865 -23.76 -6.27 6.05
C PRO A 865 -22.38 -6.73 6.53
N GLY A 866 -22.13 -8.04 6.53
CA GLY A 866 -20.90 -8.66 7.05
C GLY A 866 -21.09 -9.59 8.24
N VAL A 867 -22.22 -9.46 8.96
CA VAL A 867 -22.65 -10.38 10.02
C VAL A 867 -23.79 -11.26 9.49
N SER A 868 -23.66 -12.57 9.62
CA SER A 868 -24.72 -13.49 9.19
C SER A 868 -25.81 -13.63 10.24
N SER A 869 -27.07 -13.58 9.84
CA SER A 869 -28.24 -13.87 10.69
C SER A 869 -28.68 -15.31 10.44
N PHE A 870 -28.46 -16.21 11.41
CA PHE A 870 -28.82 -17.62 11.33
C PHE A 870 -30.22 -17.81 11.90
N LEU A 871 -31.19 -18.20 11.08
CA LEU A 871 -32.48 -18.71 11.53
C LEU A 871 -32.31 -20.19 11.89
N LEU A 872 -32.41 -20.53 13.18
CA LEU A 872 -32.41 -21.93 13.62
C LEU A 872 -33.84 -22.46 13.57
N THR A 873 -34.05 -23.54 12.82
CA THR A 873 -35.37 -24.17 12.64
C THR A 873 -35.32 -25.67 12.86
N SER A 874 -36.26 -26.19 13.64
CA SER A 874 -36.49 -27.63 13.84
C SER A 874 -37.59 -28.19 12.92
N LYS A 875 -38.05 -27.40 11.94
CA LYS A 875 -39.00 -27.88 10.94
C LYS A 875 -38.30 -28.86 10.00
N GLN A 876 -38.98 -29.96 9.68
CA GLN A 876 -38.42 -31.03 8.83
C GLN A 876 -39.08 -31.10 7.44
N ASN A 877 -40.06 -30.21 7.16
CA ASN A 877 -40.71 -30.07 5.86
C ASN A 877 -40.21 -28.80 5.14
N VAL A 878 -39.72 -28.96 3.92
CA VAL A 878 -39.11 -27.87 3.12
C VAL A 878 -40.08 -26.71 2.86
N ALA A 879 -41.35 -26.99 2.57
CA ALA A 879 -42.33 -25.93 2.29
C ALA A 879 -42.56 -25.04 3.52
N GLU A 880 -42.58 -25.64 4.71
CA GLU A 880 -42.70 -24.87 5.95
C GLU A 880 -41.45 -24.06 6.28
N ILE A 881 -40.26 -24.61 6.03
CA ILE A 881 -38.98 -23.89 6.20
C ILE A 881 -38.92 -22.67 5.28
N ILE A 882 -39.32 -22.82 4.01
CA ILE A 882 -39.37 -21.70 3.05
C ILE A 882 -40.32 -20.61 3.55
N ALA A 883 -41.52 -21.00 4.00
CA ALA A 883 -42.50 -20.06 4.54
C ALA A 883 -41.95 -19.33 5.78
N GLN A 884 -41.24 -20.04 6.66
CA GLN A 884 -40.62 -19.47 7.85
C GLN A 884 -39.48 -18.50 7.51
N GLN A 885 -38.56 -18.87 6.61
CA GLN A 885 -37.47 -17.99 6.20
C GLN A 885 -38.01 -16.69 5.60
N ARG A 886 -39.06 -16.76 4.76
CA ARG A 886 -39.67 -15.56 4.15
C ARG A 886 -40.30 -14.61 5.17
N ARG A 887 -40.81 -15.13 6.29
CA ARG A 887 -41.33 -14.29 7.40
C ARG A 887 -40.21 -13.69 8.24
N CYS A 888 -39.15 -14.47 8.49
CA CYS A 888 -38.04 -14.09 9.36
C CYS A 888 -36.96 -13.24 8.66
N GLY A 889 -36.84 -13.28 7.34
CA GLY A 889 -35.89 -12.46 6.58
C GLY A 889 -34.40 -12.75 6.83
N ALA A 890 -34.06 -13.80 7.57
CA ALA A 890 -32.68 -14.15 7.86
C ALA A 890 -31.93 -14.62 6.60
N ASN A 891 -30.65 -14.25 6.48
CA ASN A 891 -29.79 -14.57 5.34
C ASN A 891 -29.15 -15.98 5.38
N THR A 892 -29.30 -16.71 6.48
CA THR A 892 -28.79 -18.07 6.66
C THR A 892 -29.84 -18.92 7.38
N ILE A 893 -30.10 -20.13 6.90
CA ILE A 893 -30.94 -21.13 7.57
C ILE A 893 -30.03 -22.19 8.19
N GLN A 894 -30.18 -22.41 9.50
CA GLN A 894 -29.58 -23.52 10.22
C GLN A 894 -30.65 -24.57 10.49
N LEU A 895 -30.55 -25.70 9.77
CA LEU A 895 -31.39 -26.87 9.96
C LEU A 895 -30.85 -27.63 11.17
N VAL A 896 -31.60 -27.62 12.28
CA VAL A 896 -31.16 -28.27 13.54
C VAL A 896 -31.49 -29.76 13.58
N ASP A 897 -32.16 -30.28 12.56
CA ASP A 897 -32.64 -31.65 12.45
C ASP A 897 -32.62 -32.07 10.96
N GLU A 898 -32.83 -33.35 10.69
CA GLU A 898 -32.88 -33.85 9.31
C GLU A 898 -34.17 -33.41 8.58
N LEU A 899 -34.10 -33.30 7.24
CA LEU A 899 -35.29 -33.09 6.41
C LEU A 899 -36.03 -34.43 6.21
N LEU A 900 -37.31 -34.48 6.57
CA LEU A 900 -38.18 -35.65 6.34
C LEU A 900 -38.98 -35.54 5.04
N GLU A 901 -39.35 -34.32 4.65
CA GLU A 901 -40.18 -34.05 3.47
C GLU A 901 -39.56 -32.95 2.59
N GLY A 902 -39.04 -33.35 1.42
CA GLY A 902 -38.35 -32.50 0.46
C GLY A 902 -36.83 -32.72 0.44
N SER A 903 -36.10 -31.90 -0.33
CA SER A 903 -34.64 -32.00 -0.46
C SER A 903 -33.93 -30.64 -0.28
N TYR A 904 -32.62 -30.67 -0.02
CA TYR A 904 -31.78 -29.45 -0.03
C TYR A 904 -31.83 -28.71 -1.38
N ALA A 905 -31.99 -29.45 -2.49
CA ALA A 905 -32.11 -28.85 -3.82
C ALA A 905 -33.38 -28.00 -3.94
N ASP A 906 -34.47 -28.42 -3.31
CA ASP A 906 -35.74 -27.67 -3.28
C ASP A 906 -35.58 -26.36 -2.49
N LEU A 907 -34.87 -26.39 -1.36
CA LEU A 907 -34.54 -25.19 -0.59
C LEU A 907 -33.69 -24.21 -1.40
N ARG A 908 -32.62 -24.70 -2.06
CA ARG A 908 -31.75 -23.85 -2.89
C ARG A 908 -32.49 -23.23 -4.08
N ALA A 909 -33.38 -23.98 -4.71
CA ALA A 909 -34.19 -23.48 -5.83
C ALA A 909 -35.19 -22.40 -5.37
N ALA A 910 -35.79 -22.56 -4.19
CA ALA A 910 -36.81 -21.65 -3.68
C ALA A 910 -36.25 -20.38 -3.02
N LEU A 911 -35.01 -20.42 -2.53
CA LEU A 911 -34.35 -19.37 -1.75
C LEU A 911 -32.93 -19.07 -2.27
N PRO A 912 -32.77 -18.56 -3.51
CA PRO A 912 -31.46 -18.23 -4.05
C PRO A 912 -30.78 -17.13 -3.23
N GLY A 913 -29.53 -17.35 -2.85
CA GLY A 913 -28.73 -16.40 -2.05
C GLY A 913 -28.86 -16.56 -0.53
N ILE A 914 -29.73 -17.44 -0.04
CA ILE A 914 -29.81 -17.81 1.38
C ILE A 914 -28.87 -19.00 1.63
N LYS A 915 -28.00 -18.88 2.65
CA LYS A 915 -27.07 -19.94 3.01
C LYS A 915 -27.75 -21.06 3.78
N LEU A 916 -27.38 -22.31 3.54
CA LEU A 916 -27.86 -23.49 4.24
C LEU A 916 -26.75 -24.05 5.14
N VAL A 917 -27.06 -24.30 6.41
CA VAL A 917 -26.17 -24.93 7.38
C VAL A 917 -26.89 -26.11 8.00
N GLN A 918 -26.31 -27.31 7.90
CA GLN A 918 -26.84 -28.50 8.57
C GLN A 918 -26.13 -28.72 9.90
N VAL A 919 -26.90 -28.94 10.97
CA VAL A 919 -26.37 -29.43 12.24
C VAL A 919 -26.18 -30.95 12.16
N ILE A 920 -24.99 -31.41 12.53
CA ILE A 920 -24.66 -32.83 12.73
C ILE A 920 -24.41 -33.05 14.22
N HIS A 921 -25.13 -34.01 14.80
CA HIS A 921 -25.02 -34.33 16.22
C HIS A 921 -23.93 -35.38 16.45
N VAL A 922 -22.84 -34.99 17.13
CA VAL A 922 -21.67 -35.85 17.34
C VAL A 922 -21.93 -36.84 18.47
N THR A 923 -22.45 -38.01 18.11
CA THR A 923 -22.78 -39.10 19.05
C THR A 923 -21.86 -40.33 18.91
N GLY A 924 -21.06 -40.40 17.85
CA GLY A 924 -20.12 -41.48 17.56
C GLY A 924 -19.55 -41.38 16.14
N GLU A 925 -18.80 -42.41 15.69
CA GLU A 925 -18.15 -42.42 14.36
C GLU A 925 -19.14 -42.31 13.18
N ASN A 926 -20.38 -42.76 13.36
CA ASN A 926 -21.44 -42.63 12.34
C ASN A 926 -21.70 -41.17 11.92
N SER A 927 -21.39 -40.19 12.79
CA SER A 927 -21.51 -38.76 12.47
C SER A 927 -20.55 -38.32 11.36
N ILE A 928 -19.47 -39.07 11.10
CA ILE A 928 -18.53 -38.79 10.00
C ILE A 928 -19.21 -39.03 8.66
N SER A 929 -19.80 -40.22 8.48
CA SER A 929 -20.51 -40.57 7.25
C SER A 929 -21.73 -39.69 7.01
N GLU A 930 -22.43 -39.28 8.07
CA GLU A 930 -23.55 -38.33 7.97
C GLU A 930 -23.08 -36.95 7.44
N ALA A 931 -21.97 -36.43 7.97
CA ALA A 931 -21.41 -35.16 7.53
C ALA A 931 -20.93 -35.21 6.06
N GLU A 932 -20.25 -36.29 5.66
CA GLU A 932 -19.80 -36.51 4.27
C GLU A 932 -20.96 -36.56 3.28
N GLN A 933 -22.07 -37.19 3.68
CA GLN A 933 -23.26 -37.29 2.84
C GLN A 933 -23.96 -35.94 2.64
N VAL A 934 -23.99 -35.09 3.67
CA VAL A 934 -24.70 -33.80 3.62
C VAL A 934 -23.85 -32.67 3.05
N ALA A 935 -22.53 -32.67 3.30
CA ALA A 935 -21.62 -31.60 2.93
C ALA A 935 -21.77 -31.09 1.47
N PRO A 936 -21.94 -31.93 0.44
CA PRO A 936 -22.12 -31.47 -0.95
C PRO A 936 -23.38 -30.63 -1.20
N HIS A 937 -24.34 -30.65 -0.27
CA HIS A 937 -25.66 -30.04 -0.45
C HIS A 937 -25.83 -28.71 0.30
N VAL A 938 -24.95 -28.41 1.27
CA VAL A 938 -25.05 -27.25 2.18
C VAL A 938 -23.84 -26.32 2.03
N ASP A 939 -23.92 -25.12 2.62
CA ASP A 939 -22.85 -24.12 2.56
C ASP A 939 -21.92 -24.18 3.78
N ALA A 940 -22.34 -24.86 4.86
CA ALA A 940 -21.51 -25.20 6.01
C ALA A 940 -22.12 -26.36 6.81
N ILE A 941 -21.28 -27.05 7.60
CA ILE A 941 -21.70 -28.02 8.62
C ILE A 941 -21.48 -27.41 10.00
N LEU A 942 -22.39 -27.66 10.94
CA LEU A 942 -22.25 -27.27 12.35
C LEU A 942 -22.30 -28.51 13.24
N LEU A 943 -21.24 -28.74 14.01
CA LEU A 943 -21.16 -29.88 14.92
C LEU A 943 -21.68 -29.52 16.31
N ASP A 944 -22.61 -30.30 16.85
CA ASP A 944 -23.17 -30.07 18.18
C ASP A 944 -23.31 -31.37 19.01
N SER A 945 -23.50 -31.17 20.31
CA SER A 945 -23.62 -32.14 21.40
C SER A 945 -25.05 -32.62 21.70
N GLY A 946 -26.00 -32.29 20.82
CA GLY A 946 -27.40 -32.73 20.92
C GLY A 946 -27.59 -34.24 20.68
N ASN A 947 -28.77 -34.75 21.00
CA ASN A 947 -29.16 -36.14 20.75
C ASN A 947 -30.60 -36.20 20.20
N PRO A 948 -30.75 -36.38 18.88
CA PRO A 948 -32.08 -36.40 18.23
C PRO A 948 -32.83 -37.72 18.43
N ASN A 949 -32.20 -38.76 19.01
CA ASN A 949 -32.78 -40.09 19.19
C ASN A 949 -33.61 -40.27 20.48
N LEU A 950 -33.78 -39.20 21.27
CA LEU A 950 -34.56 -39.22 22.51
C LEU A 950 -36.07 -38.98 22.25
N SER A 951 -36.92 -39.43 23.17
CA SER A 951 -38.39 -39.25 23.09
C SER A 951 -38.82 -37.78 23.08
N VAL A 952 -38.04 -36.91 23.73
CA VAL A 952 -38.00 -35.47 23.48
C VAL A 952 -36.59 -35.19 22.98
N LYS A 953 -36.46 -34.85 21.69
CA LYS A 953 -35.15 -34.59 21.06
C LYS A 953 -34.39 -33.53 21.86
N GLU A 954 -33.11 -33.75 22.13
CA GLU A 954 -32.22 -32.77 22.75
C GLU A 954 -31.47 -32.01 21.64
N LEU A 955 -31.91 -30.81 21.27
CA LEU A 955 -31.40 -30.06 20.11
C LEU A 955 -30.61 -28.84 20.57
N GLY A 956 -29.28 -29.00 20.59
CA GLY A 956 -28.29 -27.96 20.83
C GLY A 956 -28.35 -27.28 22.21
N GLY A 957 -27.40 -26.36 22.44
CA GLY A 957 -27.34 -25.59 23.69
C GLY A 957 -27.16 -26.41 24.97
N THR A 958 -26.69 -27.65 24.88
CA THR A 958 -26.63 -28.62 26.00
C THR A 958 -25.61 -28.24 27.08
N GLY A 959 -24.65 -27.36 26.75
CA GLY A 959 -23.53 -27.00 27.62
C GLY A 959 -22.45 -28.08 27.77
N ARG A 960 -22.58 -29.22 27.06
CA ARG A 960 -21.61 -30.32 27.06
C ARG A 960 -20.69 -30.23 25.84
N THR A 961 -19.41 -30.54 26.02
CA THR A 961 -18.52 -30.82 24.89
C THR A 961 -18.81 -32.22 24.32
N HIS A 962 -18.41 -32.47 23.09
CA HIS A 962 -18.43 -33.79 22.46
C HIS A 962 -17.00 -34.18 22.03
N ASN A 963 -16.84 -35.36 21.43
CA ASN A 963 -15.51 -35.88 21.08
C ASN A 963 -14.88 -35.04 19.94
N TRP A 964 -13.90 -34.21 20.29
CA TRP A 964 -13.20 -33.33 19.35
C TRP A 964 -12.33 -34.08 18.36
N ARG A 965 -11.85 -35.28 18.68
CA ARG A 965 -11.18 -36.14 17.70
C ARG A 965 -12.11 -36.53 16.54
N ILE A 966 -13.36 -36.90 16.83
CA ILE A 966 -14.36 -37.18 15.78
C ILE A 966 -14.65 -35.89 14.99
N SER A 967 -14.69 -34.74 15.67
CA SER A 967 -14.89 -33.43 15.02
C SER A 967 -13.74 -33.08 14.08
N ARG A 968 -12.50 -33.43 14.45
CA ARG A 968 -11.31 -33.28 13.62
C ARG A 968 -11.38 -34.17 12.39
N GLU A 969 -11.77 -35.43 12.55
CA GLU A 969 -11.95 -36.36 11.44
C GLU A 969 -13.02 -35.86 10.45
N ILE A 970 -14.15 -35.35 10.95
CA ILE A 970 -15.18 -34.69 10.11
C ILE A 970 -14.60 -33.46 9.39
N ARG A 971 -13.85 -32.61 10.11
CA ARG A 971 -13.23 -31.42 9.52
C ARG A 971 -12.31 -31.79 8.37
N GLU A 972 -11.53 -32.86 8.48
CA GLU A 972 -10.62 -33.33 7.43
C GLU A 972 -11.34 -34.02 6.26
N SER A 973 -12.55 -34.56 6.47
CA SER A 973 -13.27 -35.33 5.44
C SER A 973 -14.22 -34.51 4.55
N ILE A 974 -14.48 -33.23 4.87
CA ILE A 974 -15.42 -32.37 4.12
C ILE A 974 -14.74 -31.11 3.53
N ASP A 975 -15.21 -30.69 2.36
CA ASP A 975 -14.70 -29.50 1.64
C ASP A 975 -15.46 -28.19 1.95
N VAL A 976 -16.47 -28.24 2.82
CA VAL A 976 -17.28 -27.08 3.22
C VAL A 976 -16.86 -26.55 4.60
N PRO A 977 -17.06 -25.24 4.90
CA PRO A 977 -16.80 -24.67 6.21
C PRO A 977 -17.46 -25.45 7.36
N LEU A 978 -16.71 -25.66 8.46
CA LEU A 978 -17.19 -26.33 9.67
C LEU A 978 -17.27 -25.38 10.87
N PHE A 979 -18.44 -25.29 11.48
CA PHE A 979 -18.64 -24.61 12.77
C PHE A 979 -18.63 -25.64 13.90
N LEU A 980 -17.83 -25.37 14.94
CA LEU A 980 -17.80 -26.19 16.16
C LEU A 980 -18.67 -25.57 17.24
N ALA A 981 -19.61 -26.34 17.78
CA ALA A 981 -20.46 -25.98 18.91
C ALA A 981 -20.32 -26.98 20.07
N GLY A 982 -21.11 -26.79 21.14
CA GLY A 982 -21.18 -27.72 22.27
C GLY A 982 -20.19 -27.42 23.40
N GLY A 983 -20.69 -26.85 24.50
CA GLY A 983 -19.95 -26.70 25.76
C GLY A 983 -18.72 -25.77 25.73
N LEU A 984 -18.52 -25.02 24.64
CA LEU A 984 -17.43 -24.07 24.52
C LEU A 984 -17.56 -22.93 25.54
N ASN A 985 -16.42 -22.44 26.05
CA ASN A 985 -16.30 -21.30 26.95
C ASN A 985 -14.85 -20.76 26.93
N ALA A 986 -14.59 -19.67 27.64
CA ALA A 986 -13.29 -19.01 27.63
C ALA A 986 -12.12 -19.90 28.11
N ASP A 987 -12.40 -20.93 28.91
CA ASP A 987 -11.37 -21.79 29.52
C ASP A 987 -11.01 -22.98 28.61
N ASN A 988 -11.88 -23.40 27.68
CA ASN A 988 -11.65 -24.56 26.82
C ASN A 988 -11.56 -24.25 25.30
N VAL A 989 -11.93 -23.04 24.88
CA VAL A 989 -12.00 -22.68 23.45
C VAL A 989 -10.64 -22.80 22.73
N ARG A 990 -9.53 -22.54 23.43
CA ARG A 990 -8.18 -22.72 22.89
C ARG A 990 -7.93 -24.17 22.47
N ALA A 991 -8.12 -25.11 23.40
CA ALA A 991 -7.95 -26.53 23.13
C ALA A 991 -8.88 -27.02 22.01
N ALA A 992 -10.11 -26.49 21.95
CA ALA A 992 -11.06 -26.82 20.89
C ALA A 992 -10.56 -26.38 19.49
N ILE A 993 -9.99 -25.18 19.39
CA ILE A 993 -9.42 -24.67 18.14
C ILE A 993 -8.19 -25.47 17.75
N ASP A 994 -7.28 -25.73 18.68
CA ASP A 994 -6.03 -26.45 18.44
C ASP A 994 -6.29 -27.90 18.00
N GLU A 995 -7.33 -28.55 18.55
CA GLU A 995 -7.63 -29.95 18.24
C GLU A 995 -8.47 -30.11 16.95
N VAL A 996 -9.43 -29.22 16.70
CA VAL A 996 -10.40 -29.39 15.62
C VAL A 996 -10.05 -28.56 14.38
N GLU A 997 -9.40 -27.41 14.53
CA GLU A 997 -9.19 -26.37 13.49
C GLU A 997 -10.49 -25.96 12.75
N PRO A 998 -11.54 -25.51 13.46
CA PRO A 998 -12.85 -25.24 12.87
C PRO A 998 -12.90 -23.87 12.17
N PHE A 999 -13.64 -23.75 11.06
CA PHE A 999 -13.87 -22.46 10.37
C PHE A 999 -14.57 -21.42 11.23
N GLY A 1000 -15.48 -21.86 12.10
CA GLY A 1000 -16.13 -20.99 13.05
C GLY A 1000 -16.48 -21.69 14.35
N LEU A 1001 -16.83 -20.90 15.34
CA LEU A 1001 -17.28 -21.36 16.65
C LEU A 1001 -18.72 -20.91 16.85
N ASP A 1002 -19.57 -21.78 17.39
CA ASP A 1002 -20.94 -21.44 17.79
C ASP A 1002 -21.06 -21.53 19.31
N ILE A 1003 -21.30 -20.40 19.95
CA ILE A 1003 -21.30 -20.25 21.41
C ILE A 1003 -22.66 -19.77 21.91
N CYS A 1004 -23.22 -20.46 22.92
CA CYS A 1004 -24.45 -20.03 23.61
C CYS A 1004 -24.23 -19.96 25.13
N SER A 1005 -24.25 -21.09 25.84
CA SER A 1005 -24.28 -21.10 27.31
C SER A 1005 -23.00 -20.58 27.98
N GLY A 1006 -21.83 -20.77 27.37
CA GLY A 1006 -20.54 -20.34 27.92
C GLY A 1006 -20.36 -18.82 28.05
N VAL A 1007 -21.18 -18.02 27.36
CA VAL A 1007 -21.17 -16.55 27.44
C VAL A 1007 -22.43 -15.98 28.09
N ARG A 1008 -23.21 -16.81 28.79
CA ARG A 1008 -24.48 -16.40 29.42
C ARG A 1008 -24.47 -16.55 30.93
N THR A 1009 -25.26 -15.71 31.58
CA THR A 1009 -25.55 -15.77 33.03
C THR A 1009 -27.05 -15.59 33.20
N ASN A 1010 -27.72 -16.54 33.89
CA ASN A 1010 -29.18 -16.56 34.06
C ASN A 1010 -29.96 -16.41 32.73
N GLY A 1011 -29.48 -17.05 31.66
CA GLY A 1011 -30.09 -17.05 30.34
C GLY A 1011 -29.83 -15.81 29.48
N LYS A 1012 -29.27 -14.73 30.04
CA LYS A 1012 -28.91 -13.50 29.31
C LYS A 1012 -27.46 -13.50 28.88
N LEU A 1013 -27.17 -12.82 27.78
CA LEU A 1013 -25.80 -12.58 27.32
C LEU A 1013 -25.04 -11.77 28.39
N ASP A 1014 -23.90 -12.30 28.85
CA ASP A 1014 -23.08 -11.71 29.90
C ASP A 1014 -21.84 -11.06 29.26
N GLU A 1015 -21.74 -9.74 29.36
CA GLU A 1015 -20.68 -8.95 28.73
C GLU A 1015 -19.28 -9.35 29.22
N ASN A 1016 -19.10 -9.66 30.50
CA ASN A 1016 -17.80 -10.06 31.04
C ASN A 1016 -17.37 -11.42 30.50
N LYS A 1017 -18.29 -12.38 30.43
CA LYS A 1017 -17.99 -13.70 29.84
C LYS A 1017 -17.76 -13.61 28.33
N LEU A 1018 -18.51 -12.75 27.65
CA LEU A 1018 -18.35 -12.47 26.23
C LEU A 1018 -16.95 -11.88 25.96
N ALA A 1019 -16.57 -10.83 26.70
CA ALA A 1019 -15.25 -10.20 26.61
C ALA A 1019 -14.13 -11.23 26.84
N ARG A 1020 -14.20 -12.02 27.92
CA ARG A 1020 -13.23 -13.08 28.22
C ARG A 1020 -13.14 -14.14 27.12
N PHE A 1021 -14.28 -14.54 26.53
CA PHE A 1021 -14.29 -15.52 25.45
C PHE A 1021 -13.59 -14.98 24.20
N PHE A 1022 -13.92 -13.76 23.78
CA PHE A 1022 -13.26 -13.12 22.64
C PHE A 1022 -11.77 -12.88 22.91
N GLU A 1023 -11.39 -12.51 24.13
CA GLU A 1023 -10.00 -12.39 24.54
C GLU A 1023 -9.26 -13.75 24.46
N SER A 1024 -9.84 -14.84 24.97
CA SER A 1024 -9.25 -16.17 24.86
C SER A 1024 -9.03 -16.62 23.41
N VAL A 1025 -9.92 -16.23 22.48
CA VAL A 1025 -9.76 -16.51 21.04
C VAL A 1025 -8.74 -15.56 20.38
N ARG A 1026 -8.67 -14.29 20.79
CA ARG A 1026 -7.70 -13.31 20.26
C ARG A 1026 -6.26 -13.56 20.73
N ASN A 1027 -6.09 -14.06 21.96
CA ASN A 1027 -4.79 -14.35 22.56
C ASN A 1027 -4.15 -15.66 22.07
N LEU A 1028 -4.76 -16.35 21.10
CA LEU A 1028 -4.14 -17.43 20.34
C LEU A 1028 -3.10 -16.82 19.39
N VAL A 1029 -1.93 -16.54 19.93
CA VAL A 1029 -0.77 -15.92 19.28
C VAL A 1029 0.39 -16.89 19.36
#